data_AF-A0A1Q3QMK4-F1
#
_entry.id   AF-A0A1Q3QMK4-F1
#
_cell.length_a   1.000
_cell.length_b   1.000
_cell.length_c   1.000
_cell.angle_alpha   90.00
_cell.angle_beta   90.00
_cell.angle_gamma   90.00
#
_symmetry.space_group_name_H-M   'P 1'
#
loop_
_entity.id
_entity.type
_entity.pdbx_description
1 polymer ?
#
loop_
_entity_poly.entity_id
_entity_poly.type
_entity_poly.pdbx_seq_one_letter_code
_entity_poly.pdbx_strand_id
1 'polypeptide(L)'
;MLGCCVTGAIAAHDAMAQPPIDTAHSTWREYGGAADGAQYSSLRQINRANVGKLQRAWTFSTGDERGYVFNPMVIGRTMYVLAHNNSVVALDAATGKELWSHAFHAKTPLMTTRGLNYWESADKRDRRLILSVDNALQELNAETGQPIESFGTNGTVDLREGLGRDPKSLTLVQSYNPGRIFGDLLILGSATNEEYASGPGDIRAYNVLSGKLTWTFHTIPHPGEPGYETWPKDAWKTVGGANAWSGMALDEKRGMVFVPTASPKYNFYGANRPGSNLYGDSLLALDARTGKLIWYYQMVHHDIWDYDNATTPMLLTVRHNGRTVDVVAQATKVGFVWVFERETGKPLWPIQERPVQKSNMPGEETWPTQPFPTKPVPFARQAFTVKDLSPFLEPAEREIVRKQILAARNGGLFTPPSLVDTIEMPGNNGGANWGGAAIDPTSGYFYVVSKDLPAMLKLTLAAEPLKSGTPEVRGRALFEANCSLCHGSDRRGKPPVIPSLVDVYGHLADEDILKVVRYGKGPMPAFAKLGDPEVESLLAYLKHPDRAPESGATALPQTNPVAVDPAKAHYRSGFGFMFAQSGLPVIAPPWTTLTAYDLNTGDMRWQIPLGEVPELAAQGYKNTGSQFPKVSPVVTAGGLIFTGSRDRKVRALDSRTGKVLWVSEVDAAMDGMPAIYEVDGREYVVFCAAARSTTYTHSVPGHPASQYPIHGAYVAFALPMSPGKQ
;
A
#
# COMPACT_ATOMS: atom_id res chain seq x y z
N MET A 1 41.32 -61.29 -33.41
CA MET A 1 41.90 -60.20 -32.58
C MET A 1 41.24 -58.90 -33.01
N LEU A 2 40.47 -58.30 -32.11
CA LEU A 2 39.76 -57.03 -32.30
C LEU A 2 40.76 -55.87 -32.43
N GLY A 3 40.58 -55.03 -33.45
CA GLY A 3 41.09 -53.67 -33.49
C GLY A 3 39.92 -52.69 -33.37
N CYS A 4 39.77 -52.06 -32.21
CA CYS A 4 38.72 -51.08 -31.94
C CYS A 4 39.20 -49.68 -32.35
N CYS A 5 38.64 -49.13 -33.42
CA CYS A 5 38.67 -47.69 -33.68
C CYS A 5 37.50 -47.04 -32.93
N VAL A 6 37.80 -46.18 -31.95
CA VAL A 6 36.81 -45.35 -31.26
C VAL A 6 36.74 -44.01 -31.99
N THR A 7 35.68 -43.80 -32.77
CA THR A 7 35.27 -42.48 -33.26
C THR A 7 34.41 -41.82 -32.18
N GLY A 8 34.90 -40.73 -31.61
CA GLY A 8 34.14 -39.90 -30.66
C GLY A 8 33.05 -39.12 -31.37
N ALA A 9 31.79 -39.46 -31.09
CA ALA A 9 30.64 -38.63 -31.46
C ALA A 9 30.52 -37.47 -30.45
N ILE A 10 30.66 -36.24 -30.94
CA ILE A 10 30.31 -35.02 -30.21
C ILE A 10 28.78 -35.02 -30.09
N ALA A 11 28.26 -35.19 -28.88
CA ALA A 11 26.85 -35.02 -28.60
C ALA A 11 26.47 -33.55 -28.79
N ALA A 12 25.73 -33.26 -29.87
CA ALA A 12 25.03 -32.00 -30.02
C ALA A 12 24.08 -31.84 -28.83
N HIS A 13 24.27 -30.79 -28.03
CA HIS A 13 23.27 -30.38 -27.05
C HIS A 13 22.02 -29.98 -27.82
N ASP A 14 20.93 -30.71 -27.61
CA ASP A 14 19.58 -30.30 -28.01
C ASP A 14 19.30 -28.93 -27.38
N ALA A 15 19.40 -27.88 -28.18
CA ALA A 15 18.85 -26.58 -27.84
C ALA A 15 17.32 -26.74 -27.78
N MET A 16 16.78 -27.02 -26.60
CA MET A 16 15.33 -27.01 -26.40
C MET A 16 14.80 -25.67 -26.91
N ALA A 17 13.93 -25.71 -27.92
CA ALA A 17 13.30 -24.53 -28.48
C ALA A 17 12.62 -23.75 -27.36
N GLN A 18 13.00 -22.49 -27.17
CA GLN A 18 12.42 -21.67 -26.11
C GLN A 18 10.93 -21.44 -26.38
N PRO A 19 10.09 -21.48 -25.34
CA PRO A 19 8.67 -21.21 -25.50
C PRO A 19 8.44 -19.82 -26.13
N PRO A 20 7.38 -19.67 -26.95
CA PRO A 20 7.03 -18.38 -27.54
C PRO A 20 6.82 -17.32 -26.44
N ILE A 21 7.13 -16.05 -26.76
CA ILE A 21 6.84 -14.93 -25.85
C ILE A 21 5.33 -14.89 -25.63
N ASP A 22 4.92 -14.92 -24.35
CA ASP A 22 3.55 -14.63 -23.97
C ASP A 22 3.27 -13.14 -24.21
N THR A 23 2.43 -12.84 -25.19
CA THR A 23 2.09 -11.47 -25.56
C THR A 23 1.28 -10.75 -24.49
N ALA A 24 0.61 -11.46 -23.58
CA ALA A 24 -0.15 -10.84 -22.48
C ALA A 24 0.77 -10.10 -21.49
N HIS A 25 2.03 -10.55 -21.37
CA HIS A 25 3.02 -10.02 -20.43
C HIS A 25 4.23 -9.37 -21.11
N SER A 26 4.19 -9.13 -22.43
CA SER A 26 5.32 -8.55 -23.16
C SER A 26 5.30 -7.01 -23.19
N THR A 27 4.28 -6.40 -22.60
CA THR A 27 4.09 -4.93 -22.55
C THR A 27 3.82 -4.48 -21.13
N TRP A 28 3.86 -3.16 -20.87
CA TRP A 28 3.58 -2.58 -19.56
C TRP A 28 2.46 -1.54 -19.66
N ARG A 29 1.32 -1.96 -20.23
CA ARG A 29 0.22 -1.06 -20.61
C ARG A 29 -0.72 -0.71 -19.46
N GLU A 30 -0.68 -1.48 -18.38
CA GLU A 30 -1.52 -1.33 -17.21
C GLU A 30 -0.70 -1.24 -15.93
N TYR A 31 -1.31 -0.75 -14.84
CA TYR A 31 -0.68 -0.73 -13.53
C TYR A 31 -0.28 -2.14 -13.08
N GLY A 32 1.03 -2.35 -12.90
CA GLY A 32 1.60 -3.66 -12.59
C GLY A 32 1.93 -4.53 -13.80
N GLY A 33 1.91 -3.95 -15.00
CA GLY A 33 2.27 -4.61 -16.25
C GLY A 33 1.06 -5.18 -16.99
N ALA A 34 0.17 -5.86 -16.27
CA ALA A 34 -1.03 -6.50 -16.83
C ALA A 34 -2.23 -6.45 -15.85
N ALA A 35 -3.43 -6.66 -16.39
CA ALA A 35 -4.69 -6.63 -15.65
C ALA A 35 -4.77 -7.66 -14.51
N ASP A 36 -4.08 -8.79 -14.67
CA ASP A 36 -4.11 -9.96 -13.79
C ASP A 36 -3.29 -9.78 -12.48
N GLY A 37 -2.63 -8.64 -12.36
CA GLY A 37 -1.86 -8.24 -11.19
C GLY A 37 -0.47 -8.86 -11.09
N ALA A 38 -0.03 -9.66 -12.07
CA ALA A 38 1.12 -10.55 -11.92
C ALA A 38 2.45 -9.86 -11.56
N GLN A 39 2.63 -8.59 -11.98
CA GLN A 39 3.91 -7.89 -11.92
C GLN A 39 5.03 -8.72 -12.58
N TYR A 40 4.71 -9.27 -13.75
CA TYR A 40 5.54 -10.17 -14.51
C TYR A 40 5.74 -9.64 -15.93
N SER A 41 6.95 -9.82 -16.46
CA SER A 41 7.23 -9.60 -17.88
C SER A 41 7.69 -10.89 -18.56
N SER A 42 7.12 -11.20 -19.71
CA SER A 42 7.56 -12.32 -20.55
C SER A 42 8.84 -12.00 -21.35
N LEU A 43 9.35 -10.77 -21.27
CA LEU A 43 10.62 -10.38 -21.85
C LEU A 43 11.79 -11.08 -21.15
N ARG A 44 12.82 -11.39 -21.94
CA ARG A 44 13.95 -12.26 -21.55
C ARG A 44 15.26 -11.93 -22.24
N GLN A 45 15.32 -10.80 -22.95
CA GLN A 45 16.58 -10.28 -23.50
C GLN A 45 17.54 -10.00 -22.35
N ILE A 46 17.06 -9.42 -21.24
CA ILE A 46 17.80 -9.33 -19.99
C ILE A 46 17.54 -10.61 -19.16
N ASN A 47 18.60 -11.33 -18.82
CA ASN A 47 18.52 -12.61 -18.12
C ASN A 47 19.74 -12.84 -17.21
N ARG A 48 19.73 -13.95 -16.47
CA ARG A 48 20.81 -14.32 -15.53
C ARG A 48 22.23 -14.23 -16.09
N ALA A 49 22.41 -14.53 -17.38
CA ALA A 49 23.74 -14.60 -17.99
C ALA A 49 24.30 -13.23 -18.39
N ASN A 50 23.45 -12.21 -18.56
CA ASN A 50 23.85 -10.91 -19.09
C ASN A 50 23.45 -9.71 -18.22
N VAL A 51 22.65 -9.90 -17.17
CA VAL A 51 22.18 -8.82 -16.29
C VAL A 51 23.32 -7.99 -15.67
N GLY A 52 24.48 -8.60 -15.45
CA GLY A 52 25.68 -7.90 -14.97
C GLY A 52 26.23 -6.84 -15.94
N LYS A 53 25.73 -6.78 -17.18
CA LYS A 53 26.12 -5.82 -18.22
C LYS A 53 25.15 -4.65 -18.35
N LEU A 54 24.11 -4.57 -17.52
CA LEU A 54 23.16 -3.46 -17.57
C LEU A 54 23.88 -2.13 -17.33
N GLN A 55 23.52 -1.14 -18.14
CA GLN A 55 23.98 0.23 -18.01
C GLN A 55 22.80 1.19 -18.02
N ARG A 56 22.98 2.36 -17.39
CA ARG A 56 21.99 3.44 -17.44
C ARG A 56 21.80 3.86 -18.90
N ALA A 57 20.58 3.71 -19.39
CA ALA A 57 20.20 4.05 -20.76
C ALA A 57 19.81 5.52 -20.88
N TRP A 58 19.00 6.02 -19.95
CA TRP A 58 18.60 7.42 -19.86
C TRP A 58 18.15 7.76 -18.44
N THR A 59 17.99 9.05 -18.17
CA THR A 59 17.44 9.59 -16.92
C THR A 59 16.56 10.78 -17.23
N PHE A 60 15.41 10.85 -16.58
CA PHE A 60 14.49 11.98 -16.64
C PHE A 60 14.28 12.55 -15.24
N SER A 61 14.65 13.80 -15.02
CA SER A 61 14.43 14.50 -13.75
C SER A 61 12.94 14.76 -13.55
N THR A 62 12.41 14.57 -12.34
CA THR A 62 11.03 14.94 -12.03
C THR A 62 10.80 16.46 -11.99
N GLY A 63 11.87 17.26 -12.03
CA GLY A 63 11.78 18.72 -12.09
C GLY A 63 11.34 19.39 -10.78
N ASP A 64 11.23 18.63 -9.69
CA ASP A 64 10.74 19.10 -8.39
C ASP A 64 11.39 18.32 -7.23
N GLU A 65 10.95 18.66 -6.01
CA GLU A 65 11.42 18.04 -4.76
C GLU A 65 10.42 17.04 -4.17
N ARG A 66 9.44 16.61 -4.97
CA ARG A 66 8.33 15.76 -4.51
C ARG A 66 8.74 14.29 -4.51
N GLY A 67 8.15 13.57 -3.56
CA GLY A 67 8.26 12.12 -3.54
C GLY A 67 7.26 11.46 -4.48
N TYR A 68 7.72 10.54 -5.33
CA TYR A 68 6.87 9.75 -6.22
C TYR A 68 6.99 8.26 -5.93
N VAL A 69 5.87 7.56 -6.10
CA VAL A 69 5.75 6.10 -5.97
C VAL A 69 5.11 5.47 -7.21
N PHE A 70 5.15 6.21 -8.31
CA PHE A 70 4.38 5.94 -9.52
C PHE A 70 4.99 4.79 -10.32
N ASN A 71 4.17 3.81 -10.71
CA ASN A 71 4.55 2.80 -11.69
C ASN A 71 4.34 3.39 -13.10
N PRO A 72 5.42 3.61 -13.88
CA PRO A 72 5.29 4.11 -15.24
C PRO A 72 4.44 3.16 -16.09
N MET A 73 3.63 3.72 -16.98
CA MET A 73 2.94 2.93 -18.02
C MET A 73 3.59 3.18 -19.37
N VAL A 74 3.73 2.13 -20.17
CA VAL A 74 4.37 2.21 -21.48
C VAL A 74 3.43 1.68 -22.56
N ILE A 75 2.99 2.58 -23.44
CA ILE A 75 2.12 2.30 -24.59
C ILE A 75 2.92 2.50 -25.87
N GLY A 76 3.39 1.39 -26.45
CA GLY A 76 4.30 1.45 -27.61
C GLY A 76 5.59 2.18 -27.24
N ARG A 77 5.86 3.32 -27.90
CA ARG A 77 7.04 4.15 -27.64
C ARG A 77 6.82 5.21 -26.56
N THR A 78 5.59 5.46 -26.13
CA THR A 78 5.28 6.51 -25.16
C THR A 78 5.24 5.94 -23.75
N MET A 79 5.96 6.56 -22.83
CA MET A 79 5.90 6.29 -21.40
C MET A 79 5.17 7.44 -20.70
N TYR A 80 4.24 7.12 -19.81
CA TYR A 80 3.53 8.07 -18.98
C TYR A 80 4.00 7.98 -17.53
N VAL A 81 4.31 9.13 -16.94
CA VAL A 81 4.81 9.27 -15.57
C VAL A 81 4.16 10.44 -14.86
N LEU A 82 4.35 10.52 -13.54
CA LEU A 82 4.13 11.75 -12.77
C LEU A 82 5.46 12.48 -12.54
N ALA A 83 5.45 13.79 -12.78
CA ALA A 83 6.57 14.71 -12.56
C ALA A 83 6.04 16.16 -12.52
N HIS A 84 6.91 17.17 -12.44
CA HIS A 84 6.56 18.59 -12.54
C HIS A 84 5.38 19.00 -11.65
N ASN A 85 5.52 18.77 -10.35
CA ASN A 85 4.49 18.98 -9.34
C ASN A 85 3.18 18.22 -9.61
N ASN A 86 3.24 16.89 -9.70
CA ASN A 86 2.08 16.03 -9.95
C ASN A 86 1.39 16.22 -11.32
N SER A 87 2.12 16.72 -12.32
CA SER A 87 1.68 16.69 -13.72
C SER A 87 1.80 15.29 -14.30
N VAL A 88 0.89 14.93 -15.22
CA VAL A 88 1.10 13.75 -16.09
C VAL A 88 2.04 14.16 -17.21
N VAL A 89 3.12 13.41 -17.40
CA VAL A 89 4.15 13.69 -18.40
C VAL A 89 4.30 12.49 -19.33
N ALA A 90 4.28 12.74 -20.63
CA ALA A 90 4.61 11.76 -21.64
C ALA A 90 6.07 11.88 -22.07
N LEU A 91 6.77 10.75 -22.08
CA LEU A 91 8.17 10.64 -22.46
C LEU A 91 8.31 9.67 -23.64
N ASP A 92 9.31 9.91 -24.49
CA ASP A 92 9.82 8.89 -25.40
C ASP A 92 10.52 7.79 -24.57
N ALA A 93 9.97 6.59 -24.57
CA ALA A 93 10.40 5.51 -23.67
C ALA A 93 11.81 4.97 -23.98
N ALA A 94 12.37 5.22 -25.17
CA ALA A 94 13.73 4.80 -25.49
C ALA A 94 14.79 5.83 -25.07
N THR A 95 14.41 7.11 -24.93
CA THR A 95 15.36 8.21 -24.72
C THR A 95 15.11 9.01 -23.43
N GLY A 96 13.93 8.89 -22.82
CA GLY A 96 13.50 9.71 -21.68
C GLY A 96 13.16 11.16 -22.06
N LYS A 97 13.11 11.50 -23.34
CA LYS A 97 12.79 12.85 -23.80
C LYS A 97 11.32 13.16 -23.55
N GLU A 98 11.04 14.30 -22.93
CA GLU A 98 9.67 14.79 -22.76
C GLU A 98 9.01 15.10 -24.11
N LEU A 99 7.78 14.62 -24.27
CA LEU A 99 6.92 14.83 -25.44
C LEU A 99 5.87 15.90 -25.14
N TRP A 100 5.20 15.78 -23.99
CA TRP A 100 4.25 16.76 -23.46
C TRP A 100 4.08 16.58 -21.96
N SER A 101 3.57 17.62 -21.30
CA SER A 101 3.18 17.61 -19.88
C SER A 101 1.80 18.24 -19.69
N HIS A 102 0.99 17.68 -18.79
CA HIS A 102 -0.30 18.23 -18.39
C HIS A 102 -0.33 18.47 -16.87
N ALA A 103 -0.45 19.74 -16.48
CA ALA A 103 -0.57 20.14 -15.08
C ALA A 103 -2.04 20.19 -14.64
N PHE A 104 -2.32 19.70 -13.44
CA PHE A 104 -3.66 19.79 -12.84
C PHE A 104 -3.75 20.98 -11.90
N HIS A 105 -4.86 21.73 -11.97
CA HIS A 105 -5.19 22.78 -11.01
C HIS A 105 -5.93 22.21 -9.79
N ALA A 106 -5.28 21.26 -9.11
CA ALA A 106 -5.82 20.64 -7.90
C ALA A 106 -5.81 21.62 -6.72
N LYS A 107 -6.93 21.67 -5.99
CA LYS A 107 -7.09 22.43 -4.75
C LYS A 107 -6.41 21.73 -3.58
N THR A 108 -6.23 20.42 -3.66
CA THR A 108 -5.60 19.60 -2.63
C THR A 108 -4.45 18.77 -3.22
N PRO A 109 -3.56 18.19 -2.40
CA PRO A 109 -2.53 17.27 -2.91
C PRO A 109 -3.07 15.87 -3.27
N LEU A 110 -4.38 15.64 -3.14
CA LEU A 110 -5.03 14.35 -3.32
C LEU A 110 -5.11 13.97 -4.81
N MET A 111 -4.29 13.00 -5.20
CA MET A 111 -4.23 12.52 -6.58
C MET A 111 -3.96 11.01 -6.60
N THR A 112 -4.37 10.31 -7.66
CA THR A 112 -3.87 8.96 -7.94
C THR A 112 -2.34 9.02 -8.11
N THR A 113 -1.60 8.28 -7.30
CA THR A 113 -0.12 8.41 -7.20
C THR A 113 0.64 7.12 -7.50
N ARG A 114 -0.04 5.98 -7.59
CA ARG A 114 0.61 4.67 -7.83
C ARG A 114 0.71 4.31 -9.31
N GLY A 115 -0.17 4.85 -10.14
CA GLY A 115 -0.30 4.57 -11.57
C GLY A 115 -1.45 5.37 -12.16
N LEU A 116 -1.80 5.10 -13.41
CA LEU A 116 -3.02 5.61 -14.07
C LEU A 116 -3.63 4.47 -14.90
N ASN A 117 -4.77 4.68 -15.57
CA ASN A 117 -5.29 3.72 -16.55
C ASN A 117 -5.17 4.23 -17.98
N TYR A 118 -5.07 3.31 -18.91
CA TYR A 118 -5.15 3.57 -20.34
C TYR A 118 -6.38 2.86 -20.92
N TRP A 119 -7.15 3.55 -21.74
CA TRP A 119 -8.21 2.96 -22.56
C TRP A 119 -7.99 3.33 -24.02
N GLU A 120 -8.30 2.41 -24.93
CA GLU A 120 -8.18 2.57 -26.37
C GLU A 120 -9.43 2.01 -27.05
N SER A 121 -10.01 2.80 -27.96
CA SER A 121 -11.12 2.34 -28.78
C SER A 121 -10.71 1.18 -29.68
N ALA A 122 -11.67 0.34 -30.08
CA ALA A 122 -11.39 -0.80 -30.96
C ALA A 122 -10.74 -0.40 -32.30
N ASP A 123 -11.06 0.79 -32.82
CA ASP A 123 -10.46 1.36 -34.04
C ASP A 123 -9.16 2.14 -33.79
N LYS A 124 -8.73 2.24 -32.53
CA LYS A 124 -7.49 2.88 -32.04
C LYS A 124 -7.39 4.38 -32.31
N ARG A 125 -8.52 5.04 -32.58
CA ARG A 125 -8.59 6.48 -32.84
C ARG A 125 -8.78 7.32 -31.58
N ASP A 126 -9.39 6.74 -30.56
CA ASP A 126 -9.55 7.38 -29.25
C ASP A 126 -8.69 6.64 -28.23
N ARG A 127 -7.87 7.39 -27.50
CA ARG A 127 -6.88 6.89 -26.55
C ARG A 127 -6.89 7.82 -25.35
N ARG A 128 -7.20 7.25 -24.18
CA ARG A 128 -7.47 8.03 -22.97
C ARG A 128 -6.57 7.59 -21.84
N LEU A 129 -6.06 8.56 -21.09
CA LEU A 129 -5.42 8.38 -19.80
C LEU A 129 -6.41 8.78 -18.73
N ILE A 130 -6.60 7.94 -17.72
CA ILE A 130 -7.65 8.12 -16.71
C ILE A 130 -7.04 8.06 -15.32
N LEU A 131 -7.35 9.07 -14.50
CA LEU A 131 -6.87 9.21 -13.12
C LEU A 131 -7.83 10.05 -12.27
N SER A 132 -7.66 10.02 -10.95
CA SER A 132 -8.45 10.84 -10.02
C SER A 132 -7.63 11.97 -9.41
N VAL A 133 -8.24 13.16 -9.34
CA VAL A 133 -7.69 14.37 -8.74
C VAL A 133 -8.79 15.01 -7.90
N ASP A 134 -8.53 15.31 -6.62
CA ASP A 134 -9.49 15.97 -5.70
C ASP A 134 -10.87 15.27 -5.55
N ASN A 135 -10.86 13.94 -5.51
CA ASN A 135 -12.06 13.09 -5.55
C ASN A 135 -12.86 13.18 -6.85
N ALA A 136 -12.28 13.69 -7.94
CA ALA A 136 -12.89 13.70 -9.26
C ALA A 136 -12.11 12.83 -10.24
N LEU A 137 -12.81 11.98 -10.98
CA LEU A 137 -12.24 11.25 -12.12
C LEU A 137 -12.10 12.20 -13.31
N GLN A 138 -10.94 12.17 -13.98
CA GLN A 138 -10.62 13.01 -15.13
C GLN A 138 -9.95 12.17 -16.22
N GLU A 139 -10.06 12.65 -17.46
CA GLU A 139 -9.49 11.99 -18.64
C GLU A 139 -8.65 12.96 -19.48
N LEU A 140 -7.49 12.47 -19.94
CA LEU A 140 -6.64 13.16 -20.90
C LEU A 140 -6.54 12.36 -22.19
N ASN A 141 -6.48 13.04 -23.33
CA ASN A 141 -6.07 12.43 -24.59
C ASN A 141 -4.61 11.95 -24.46
N ALA A 142 -4.36 10.67 -24.73
CA ALA A 142 -3.06 10.06 -24.50
C ALA A 142 -1.95 10.57 -25.44
N GLU A 143 -2.31 11.12 -26.61
CA GLU A 143 -1.34 11.62 -27.59
C GLU A 143 -0.96 13.08 -27.32
N THR A 144 -1.93 13.90 -26.90
CA THR A 144 -1.75 15.36 -26.79
C THR A 144 -1.70 15.88 -25.36
N GLY A 145 -2.13 15.09 -24.37
CA GLY A 145 -2.27 15.51 -22.99
C GLY A 145 -3.42 16.51 -22.74
N GLN A 146 -4.30 16.73 -23.72
CA GLN A 146 -5.43 17.65 -23.57
C GLN A 146 -6.59 16.98 -22.80
N PRO A 147 -7.31 17.70 -21.93
CA PRO A 147 -8.50 17.17 -21.25
C PRO A 147 -9.59 16.72 -22.23
N ILE A 148 -10.31 15.67 -21.87
CA ILE A 148 -11.48 15.19 -22.62
C ILE A 148 -12.74 15.80 -21.99
N GLU A 149 -13.13 16.98 -22.48
CA GLU A 149 -14.24 17.76 -21.89
C GLU A 149 -15.62 17.08 -22.01
N SER A 150 -15.77 16.11 -22.91
CA SER A 150 -16.99 15.33 -23.10
C SER A 150 -17.23 14.27 -22.02
N PHE A 151 -16.23 13.99 -21.17
CA PHE A 151 -16.34 13.02 -20.09
C PHE A 151 -17.09 13.59 -18.89
N GLY A 152 -18.09 12.87 -18.38
CA GLY A 152 -18.85 13.29 -17.20
C GLY A 152 -19.51 14.67 -17.37
N THR A 153 -19.35 15.53 -16.37
CA THR A 153 -19.77 16.93 -16.43
C THR A 153 -18.54 17.83 -16.56
N ASN A 154 -18.40 18.49 -17.72
CA ASN A 154 -17.25 19.35 -18.05
C ASN A 154 -15.88 18.67 -17.84
N GLY A 155 -15.74 17.44 -18.33
CA GLY A 155 -14.51 16.65 -18.22
C GLY A 155 -14.29 15.92 -16.88
N THR A 156 -15.27 15.91 -15.98
CA THR A 156 -15.09 15.40 -14.62
C THR A 156 -16.27 14.55 -14.09
N VAL A 157 -15.98 13.59 -13.22
CA VAL A 157 -16.98 12.85 -12.43
C VAL A 157 -16.63 12.92 -10.95
N ASP A 158 -17.52 13.47 -10.11
CA ASP A 158 -17.30 13.52 -8.66
C ASP A 158 -17.54 12.14 -8.03
N LEU A 159 -16.47 11.54 -7.50
CA LEU A 159 -16.51 10.22 -6.89
C LEU A 159 -17.24 10.20 -5.54
N ARG A 160 -17.64 11.35 -4.98
CA ARG A 160 -18.43 11.40 -3.74
C ARG A 160 -19.92 11.19 -4.01
N GLU A 161 -20.37 11.40 -5.24
CA GLU A 161 -21.75 11.16 -5.63
C GLU A 161 -22.10 9.66 -5.66
N GLY A 162 -23.35 9.34 -5.33
CA GLY A 162 -23.86 7.97 -5.38
C GLY A 162 -23.46 7.07 -4.21
N LEU A 163 -22.81 7.58 -3.16
CA LEU A 163 -22.40 6.81 -1.96
C LEU A 163 -23.44 6.79 -0.83
N GLY A 164 -24.69 7.17 -1.11
CA GLY A 164 -25.77 7.16 -0.10
C GLY A 164 -25.62 8.16 1.05
N ARG A 165 -24.67 9.10 0.97
CA ARG A 165 -24.43 10.18 1.93
C ARG A 165 -24.30 11.51 1.20
N ASP A 166 -24.47 12.62 1.93
CA ASP A 166 -24.23 13.95 1.38
C ASP A 166 -22.76 14.05 0.90
N PRO A 167 -22.49 14.29 -0.40
CA PRO A 167 -21.13 14.44 -0.92
C PRO A 167 -20.30 15.48 -0.17
N LYS A 168 -20.92 16.52 0.38
CA LYS A 168 -20.23 17.56 1.16
C LYS A 168 -19.66 17.04 2.49
N SER A 169 -20.21 15.95 3.01
CA SER A 169 -19.73 15.30 4.23
C SER A 169 -18.56 14.34 4.00
N LEU A 170 -18.23 14.05 2.74
CA LEU A 170 -17.20 13.09 2.35
C LEU A 170 -15.94 13.83 1.88
N THR A 171 -14.81 13.56 2.54
CA THR A 171 -13.53 14.23 2.23
C THR A 171 -12.47 13.32 1.61
N LEU A 172 -12.56 12.01 1.82
CA LEU A 172 -11.66 11.00 1.25
C LEU A 172 -12.45 9.81 0.73
N VAL A 173 -12.58 9.71 -0.60
CA VAL A 173 -13.24 8.59 -1.29
C VAL A 173 -12.48 8.08 -2.51
N GLN A 174 -11.54 8.85 -3.07
CA GLN A 174 -10.71 8.34 -4.16
C GLN A 174 -9.60 7.42 -3.66
N SER A 175 -9.19 6.47 -4.49
CA SER A 175 -8.03 5.61 -4.22
C SER A 175 -6.74 6.23 -4.79
N TYR A 176 -5.61 5.91 -4.15
CA TYR A 176 -4.28 6.18 -4.73
C TYR A 176 -3.92 5.17 -5.83
N ASN A 177 -4.62 4.04 -5.90
CA ASN A 177 -4.52 3.04 -6.97
C ASN A 177 -5.48 3.41 -8.12
N PRO A 178 -5.07 3.26 -9.39
CA PRO A 178 -5.91 3.64 -10.53
C PRO A 178 -7.12 2.73 -10.77
N GLY A 179 -7.15 1.50 -10.28
CA GLY A 179 -8.23 0.55 -10.57
C GLY A 179 -7.95 -0.35 -11.79
N ARG A 180 -9.01 -0.80 -12.47
CA ARG A 180 -8.92 -1.72 -13.62
C ARG A 180 -9.91 -1.37 -14.73
N ILE A 181 -9.47 -1.53 -15.97
CA ILE A 181 -10.31 -1.38 -17.17
C ILE A 181 -10.83 -2.75 -17.59
N PHE A 182 -12.14 -2.89 -17.83
CA PHE A 182 -12.76 -4.06 -18.43
C PHE A 182 -13.68 -3.62 -19.57
N GLY A 183 -13.23 -3.78 -20.81
CA GLY A 183 -13.92 -3.18 -21.96
C GLY A 183 -14.03 -1.66 -21.80
N ASP A 184 -15.26 -1.13 -21.80
CA ASP A 184 -15.53 0.30 -21.60
C ASP A 184 -15.88 0.65 -20.14
N LEU A 185 -15.55 -0.22 -19.18
CA LEU A 185 -15.78 0.01 -17.77
C LEU A 185 -14.45 0.25 -17.04
N LEU A 186 -14.40 1.33 -16.27
CA LEU A 186 -13.38 1.56 -15.25
C LEU A 186 -13.93 1.13 -13.89
N ILE A 187 -13.35 0.08 -13.30
CA ILE A 187 -13.68 -0.45 -11.98
C ILE A 187 -12.74 0.17 -10.94
N LEU A 188 -13.33 0.86 -9.95
CA LEU A 188 -12.64 1.61 -8.91
C LEU A 188 -13.03 1.11 -7.51
N GLY A 189 -12.02 1.11 -6.64
CA GLY A 189 -12.20 1.10 -5.20
C GLY A 189 -12.04 2.51 -4.63
N SER A 190 -11.77 2.58 -3.32
CA SER A 190 -11.61 3.83 -2.58
C SER A 190 -10.51 3.72 -1.54
N ALA A 191 -9.92 4.85 -1.15
CA ALA A 191 -9.11 4.99 0.05
C ALA A 191 -9.85 5.93 1.00
N THR A 192 -10.68 5.33 1.85
CA THR A 192 -11.47 6.08 2.84
C THR A 192 -10.58 6.55 4.00
N ASN A 193 -11.09 7.41 4.88
CA ASN A 193 -10.29 7.81 6.05
C ASN A 193 -10.18 6.66 7.08
N GLU A 194 -9.18 6.75 7.96
CA GLU A 194 -8.89 5.73 8.99
C GLU A 194 -9.68 5.93 10.29
N GLU A 195 -10.69 6.81 10.29
CA GLU A 195 -11.36 7.32 11.50
C GLU A 195 -12.85 6.93 11.58
N TYR A 196 -13.47 7.27 12.71
CA TYR A 196 -14.93 7.17 12.84
C TYR A 196 -15.66 7.99 11.77
N ALA A 197 -16.84 7.51 11.37
CA ALA A 197 -17.64 8.09 10.31
C ALA A 197 -16.89 8.21 8.97
N SER A 198 -16.00 7.26 8.71
CA SER A 198 -15.39 7.09 7.39
C SER A 198 -16.45 6.92 6.30
N GLY A 199 -16.09 7.30 5.07
CA GLY A 199 -16.94 7.10 3.91
C GLY A 199 -17.17 5.61 3.61
N PRO A 200 -18.23 5.24 2.86
CA PRO A 200 -18.41 3.87 2.38
C PRO A 200 -17.27 3.46 1.44
N GLY A 201 -16.86 2.19 1.53
CA GLY A 201 -15.77 1.61 0.75
C GLY A 201 -16.16 1.02 -0.60
N ASP A 202 -17.36 1.33 -1.09
CA ASP A 202 -18.02 0.62 -2.19
C ASP A 202 -17.18 0.51 -3.47
N ILE A 203 -17.33 -0.63 -4.13
CA ILE A 203 -16.68 -0.90 -5.41
C ILE A 203 -17.62 -0.44 -6.53
N ARG A 204 -17.12 0.38 -7.43
CA ARG A 204 -17.95 1.04 -8.44
C ARG A 204 -17.35 0.94 -9.82
N ALA A 205 -18.18 0.79 -10.84
CA ALA A 205 -17.75 0.87 -12.22
C ALA A 205 -18.36 2.05 -12.96
N TYR A 206 -17.53 2.76 -13.70
CA TYR A 206 -17.90 3.90 -14.51
C TYR A 206 -17.68 3.58 -15.99
N ASN A 207 -18.59 4.01 -16.85
CA ASN A 207 -18.37 3.94 -18.28
C ASN A 207 -17.29 4.95 -18.69
N VAL A 208 -16.21 4.48 -19.32
CA VAL A 208 -15.05 5.28 -19.72
C VAL A 208 -15.43 6.40 -20.70
N LEU A 209 -16.38 6.16 -21.59
CA LEU A 209 -16.72 7.17 -22.60
C LEU A 209 -17.52 8.34 -22.02
N SER A 210 -18.46 8.06 -21.13
CA SER A 210 -19.45 9.01 -20.63
C SER A 210 -19.25 9.46 -19.19
N GLY A 211 -18.47 8.74 -18.39
CA GLY A 211 -18.33 8.97 -16.95
C GLY A 211 -19.53 8.49 -16.11
N LYS A 212 -20.54 7.87 -16.73
CA LYS A 212 -21.73 7.39 -16.01
C LYS A 212 -21.39 6.22 -15.09
N LEU A 213 -21.87 6.27 -13.84
CA LEU A 213 -21.86 5.12 -12.92
C LEU A 213 -22.75 4.00 -13.47
N THR A 214 -22.16 2.82 -13.71
CA THR A 214 -22.82 1.66 -14.32
C THR A 214 -23.32 0.69 -13.25
N TRP A 215 -22.50 0.38 -12.25
CA TRP A 215 -22.88 -0.49 -11.13
C TRP A 215 -22.10 -0.13 -9.86
N THR A 216 -22.68 -0.49 -8.72
CA THR A 216 -22.08 -0.37 -7.39
C THR A 216 -22.25 -1.71 -6.66
N PHE A 217 -21.19 -2.17 -6.01
CA PHE A 217 -21.23 -3.24 -5.01
C PHE A 217 -21.02 -2.61 -3.63
N HIS A 218 -22.02 -2.71 -2.76
CA HIS A 218 -21.94 -2.18 -1.40
C HIS A 218 -21.09 -3.11 -0.53
N THR A 219 -19.98 -2.58 -0.03
CA THR A 219 -19.03 -3.35 0.81
C THR A 219 -19.50 -3.44 2.25
N ILE A 220 -20.29 -2.46 2.68
CA ILE A 220 -21.14 -2.53 3.87
C ILE A 220 -22.58 -2.71 3.35
N PRO A 221 -23.14 -3.92 3.40
CA PRO A 221 -24.40 -4.23 2.71
C PRO A 221 -25.58 -3.40 3.22
N HIS A 222 -26.49 -3.08 2.31
CA HIS A 222 -27.76 -2.43 2.61
C HIS A 222 -28.86 -3.43 3.01
N PRO A 223 -29.99 -2.98 3.60
CA PRO A 223 -31.08 -3.88 3.96
C PRO A 223 -31.56 -4.73 2.77
N GLY A 224 -31.55 -6.06 2.93
CA GLY A 224 -31.93 -7.02 1.90
C GLY A 224 -30.76 -7.57 1.07
N GLU A 225 -29.55 -7.03 1.24
CA GLU A 225 -28.35 -7.54 0.59
C GLU A 225 -27.64 -8.60 1.45
N PRO A 226 -27.01 -9.63 0.85
CA PRO A 226 -26.27 -10.65 1.60
C PRO A 226 -25.14 -10.06 2.43
N GLY A 227 -25.02 -10.48 3.69
CA GLY A 227 -24.02 -10.00 4.64
C GLY A 227 -24.51 -8.87 5.54
N TYR A 228 -25.67 -8.25 5.24
CA TYR A 228 -26.29 -7.21 6.07
C TYR A 228 -26.54 -7.67 7.51
N GLU A 229 -26.89 -8.95 7.69
CA GLU A 229 -27.12 -9.58 8.99
C GLU A 229 -25.88 -9.65 9.88
N THR A 230 -24.68 -9.42 9.32
CA THR A 230 -23.41 -9.41 10.05
C THR A 230 -23.06 -8.05 10.65
N TRP A 231 -23.97 -7.09 10.54
CA TRP A 231 -23.83 -5.72 11.05
C TRP A 231 -25.03 -5.30 11.88
N PRO A 232 -24.88 -4.24 12.70
CA PRO A 232 -26.03 -3.49 13.20
C PRO A 232 -26.88 -2.97 12.04
N LYS A 233 -28.21 -2.96 12.22
CA LYS A 233 -29.19 -2.60 11.18
C LYS A 233 -28.94 -1.25 10.50
N ASP A 234 -28.43 -0.28 11.25
CA ASP A 234 -28.17 1.08 10.74
C ASP A 234 -26.68 1.36 10.47
N ALA A 235 -25.81 0.35 10.52
CA ALA A 235 -24.37 0.52 10.33
C ALA A 235 -24.02 1.14 8.97
N TRP A 236 -24.66 0.69 7.88
CA TRP A 236 -24.44 1.20 6.52
C TRP A 236 -24.61 2.72 6.38
N LYS A 237 -25.44 3.34 7.24
CA LYS A 237 -25.65 4.79 7.24
C LYS A 237 -24.48 5.58 7.79
N THR A 238 -23.65 4.99 8.66
CA THR A 238 -22.66 5.75 9.46
C THR A 238 -21.26 5.14 9.50
N VAL A 239 -21.15 3.81 9.48
CA VAL A 239 -19.88 3.08 9.47
C VAL A 239 -19.27 3.14 8.06
N GLY A 240 -17.96 3.26 7.98
CA GLY A 240 -17.23 3.29 6.71
C GLY A 240 -16.09 2.29 6.67
N GLY A 241 -15.19 2.45 5.71
CA GLY A 241 -14.16 1.45 5.43
C GLY A 241 -14.69 0.31 4.59
N ALA A 242 -14.17 -0.89 4.83
CA ALA A 242 -14.39 -2.05 3.93
C ALA A 242 -13.98 -1.74 2.48
N ASN A 243 -13.03 -0.81 2.30
CA ASN A 243 -12.68 -0.22 1.02
C ASN A 243 -11.54 -0.96 0.31
N ALA A 244 -11.47 -0.85 -1.02
CA ALA A 244 -10.37 -1.42 -1.80
C ALA A 244 -9.35 -0.35 -2.22
N TRP A 245 -8.24 -0.25 -1.47
CA TRP A 245 -7.22 0.78 -1.69
C TRP A 245 -5.89 0.23 -2.24
N SER A 246 -5.60 -1.06 -2.12
CA SER A 246 -4.29 -1.67 -2.44
C SER A 246 -4.10 -1.90 -3.95
N GLY A 247 -5.09 -2.50 -4.60
CA GLY A 247 -5.19 -2.76 -6.04
C GLY A 247 -6.16 -3.91 -6.32
N MET A 248 -6.52 -4.12 -7.58
CA MET A 248 -7.44 -5.19 -8.02
C MET A 248 -6.79 -6.01 -9.13
N ALA A 249 -7.29 -7.22 -9.37
CA ALA A 249 -6.87 -8.05 -10.49
C ALA A 249 -8.05 -8.50 -11.32
N LEU A 250 -7.85 -8.69 -12.61
CA LEU A 250 -8.91 -8.95 -13.58
C LEU A 250 -8.56 -10.19 -14.41
N ASP A 251 -9.45 -11.16 -14.40
CA ASP A 251 -9.47 -12.24 -15.39
C ASP A 251 -10.41 -11.79 -16.51
N GLU A 252 -9.86 -11.09 -17.51
CA GLU A 252 -10.64 -10.52 -18.62
C GLU A 252 -11.40 -11.58 -19.40
N LYS A 253 -10.79 -12.76 -19.57
CA LYS A 253 -11.40 -13.87 -20.31
C LYS A 253 -12.67 -14.36 -19.65
N ARG A 254 -12.68 -14.48 -18.31
CA ARG A 254 -13.88 -14.84 -17.55
C ARG A 254 -14.79 -13.64 -17.26
N GLY A 255 -14.23 -12.43 -17.32
CA GLY A 255 -14.88 -11.21 -16.86
C GLY A 255 -15.11 -11.22 -15.35
N MET A 256 -14.08 -11.64 -14.60
CA MET A 256 -14.08 -11.65 -13.14
C MET A 256 -13.07 -10.65 -12.61
N VAL A 257 -13.47 -9.80 -11.67
CA VAL A 257 -12.57 -8.90 -10.95
C VAL A 257 -12.41 -9.38 -9.51
N PHE A 258 -11.17 -9.44 -9.05
CA PHE A 258 -10.78 -9.83 -7.71
C PHE A 258 -10.41 -8.57 -6.92
N VAL A 259 -11.12 -8.35 -5.82
CA VAL A 259 -11.06 -7.09 -5.06
C VAL A 259 -10.76 -7.38 -3.60
N PRO A 260 -9.58 -6.98 -3.10
CA PRO A 260 -9.24 -7.08 -1.69
C PRO A 260 -9.78 -5.87 -0.94
N THR A 261 -10.68 -6.09 0.02
CA THR A 261 -11.20 -5.05 0.90
C THR A 261 -10.38 -4.93 2.18
N ALA A 262 -10.33 -3.70 2.70
CA ALA A 262 -9.68 -3.32 3.95
C ALA A 262 -10.61 -3.48 5.15
N SER A 263 -10.11 -3.11 6.32
CA SER A 263 -10.86 -3.10 7.57
C SER A 263 -12.03 -2.10 7.57
N PRO A 264 -13.14 -2.42 8.25
CA PRO A 264 -14.15 -1.45 8.64
C PRO A 264 -13.58 -0.42 9.62
N LYS A 265 -14.08 0.83 9.57
CA LYS A 265 -13.57 1.92 10.42
C LYS A 265 -14.50 2.19 11.62
N TYR A 266 -13.99 2.58 12.79
CA TYR A 266 -12.59 2.82 13.16
C TYR A 266 -11.76 1.53 13.33
N ASN A 267 -10.44 1.62 13.12
CA ASN A 267 -9.54 0.47 13.01
C ASN A 267 -9.32 -0.34 14.28
N PHE A 268 -9.38 0.27 15.47
CA PHE A 268 -8.89 -0.37 16.71
C PHE A 268 -9.96 -0.54 17.80
N TYR A 269 -11.20 -0.15 17.51
CA TYR A 269 -12.36 -0.31 18.39
C TYR A 269 -13.65 -0.28 17.56
N GLY A 270 -14.39 -1.38 17.60
CA GLY A 270 -15.58 -1.71 16.81
C GLY A 270 -16.87 -1.87 17.61
N ALA A 271 -16.98 -1.34 18.83
CA ALA A 271 -18.23 -1.40 19.61
C ALA A 271 -19.45 -0.74 18.93
N ASN A 272 -19.23 0.14 17.95
CA ASN A 272 -20.28 0.74 17.12
C ASN A 272 -20.72 -0.17 15.94
N ARG A 273 -20.03 -1.29 15.73
CA ARG A 273 -20.21 -2.24 14.63
C ARG A 273 -20.08 -3.70 15.08
N PRO A 274 -20.75 -4.18 16.15
CA PRO A 274 -20.66 -5.58 16.54
C PRO A 274 -21.09 -6.53 15.40
N GLY A 275 -20.40 -7.65 15.26
CA GLY A 275 -20.67 -8.69 14.24
C GLY A 275 -19.42 -9.02 13.42
N SER A 276 -19.49 -9.99 12.51
CA SER A 276 -18.31 -10.36 11.69
C SER A 276 -17.93 -9.29 10.65
N ASN A 277 -18.83 -8.34 10.36
CA ASN A 277 -18.60 -7.18 9.51
C ASN A 277 -18.29 -7.50 8.03
N LEU A 278 -19.10 -8.35 7.38
CA LEU A 278 -18.92 -8.64 5.95
C LEU A 278 -19.33 -7.45 5.07
N TYR A 279 -18.50 -6.94 4.16
CA TYR A 279 -17.35 -7.57 3.52
C TYR A 279 -16.02 -6.89 3.87
N GLY A 280 -15.79 -6.51 5.12
CA GLY A 280 -14.49 -6.08 5.61
C GLY A 280 -13.45 -7.20 5.50
N ASP A 281 -12.19 -6.85 5.25
CA ASP A 281 -11.03 -7.76 5.24
C ASP A 281 -11.25 -9.02 4.38
N SER A 282 -11.94 -8.85 3.26
CA SER A 282 -12.34 -9.92 2.36
C SER A 282 -11.60 -9.87 1.03
N LEU A 283 -11.44 -11.03 0.40
CA LEU A 283 -11.20 -11.11 -1.03
C LEU A 283 -12.54 -11.38 -1.71
N LEU A 284 -12.99 -10.45 -2.54
CA LEU A 284 -14.20 -10.56 -3.34
C LEU A 284 -13.85 -11.03 -4.75
N ALA A 285 -14.66 -11.92 -5.31
CA ALA A 285 -14.73 -12.15 -6.74
C ALA A 285 -16.08 -11.64 -7.26
N LEU A 286 -16.04 -10.65 -8.14
CA LEU A 286 -17.24 -10.03 -8.73
C LEU A 286 -17.24 -10.27 -10.24
N ASP A 287 -18.43 -10.38 -10.83
CA ASP A 287 -18.58 -10.26 -12.28
C ASP A 287 -18.27 -8.81 -12.70
N ALA A 288 -17.25 -8.62 -13.53
CA ALA A 288 -16.73 -7.31 -13.90
C ALA A 288 -17.73 -6.45 -14.69
N ARG A 289 -18.72 -7.07 -15.34
CA ARG A 289 -19.74 -6.40 -16.16
C ARG A 289 -20.85 -5.80 -15.30
N THR A 290 -21.19 -6.49 -14.20
CA THR A 290 -22.42 -6.23 -13.44
C THR A 290 -22.19 -5.91 -11.96
N GLY A 291 -20.98 -6.15 -11.43
CA GLY A 291 -20.68 -6.00 -10.01
C GLY A 291 -21.27 -7.09 -9.12
N LYS A 292 -21.93 -8.10 -9.69
CA LYS A 292 -22.54 -9.18 -8.91
C LYS A 292 -21.48 -10.04 -8.24
N LEU A 293 -21.71 -10.34 -6.96
CA LEU A 293 -20.87 -11.25 -6.19
C LEU A 293 -20.91 -12.67 -6.75
N ILE A 294 -19.75 -13.23 -7.01
CA ILE A 294 -19.56 -14.63 -7.41
C ILE A 294 -19.23 -15.45 -6.16
N TRP A 295 -18.19 -15.04 -5.42
CA TRP A 295 -17.82 -15.59 -4.13
C TRP A 295 -17.02 -14.56 -3.32
N TYR A 296 -16.88 -14.79 -2.02
CA TYR A 296 -15.96 -14.06 -1.16
C TYR A 296 -15.26 -14.99 -0.17
N TYR A 297 -14.14 -14.53 0.38
CA TYR A 297 -13.54 -15.11 1.58
C TYR A 297 -13.08 -13.99 2.52
N GLN A 298 -13.55 -14.00 3.78
CA GLN A 298 -13.13 -13.04 4.80
C GLN A 298 -11.91 -13.55 5.57
N MET A 299 -10.82 -12.78 5.58
CA MET A 299 -9.52 -13.15 6.15
C MET A 299 -9.33 -12.66 7.58
N VAL A 300 -10.09 -11.66 8.01
CA VAL A 300 -10.17 -11.20 9.40
C VAL A 300 -11.63 -10.94 9.75
N HIS A 301 -12.12 -11.60 10.80
CA HIS A 301 -13.47 -11.37 11.32
C HIS A 301 -13.46 -10.23 12.34
N HIS A 302 -14.38 -9.28 12.22
CA HIS A 302 -14.48 -8.14 13.16
C HIS A 302 -13.12 -7.48 13.43
N ASP A 303 -12.47 -6.98 12.38
CA ASP A 303 -11.12 -6.43 12.48
C ASP A 303 -11.08 -5.25 13.48
N ILE A 304 -10.14 -5.32 14.42
CA ILE A 304 -9.78 -4.26 15.38
C ILE A 304 -8.25 -4.06 15.45
N TRP A 305 -7.54 -4.34 14.34
CA TRP A 305 -6.07 -4.37 14.20
C TRP A 305 -5.57 -3.65 12.94
N ASP A 306 -6.43 -3.17 12.06
CA ASP A 306 -6.04 -2.61 10.76
C ASP A 306 -5.30 -3.64 9.87
N TYR A 307 -5.74 -4.90 9.87
CA TYR A 307 -5.11 -5.99 9.11
C TYR A 307 -5.63 -6.11 7.67
N ASP A 308 -5.80 -4.96 7.01
CA ASP A 308 -6.22 -4.85 5.62
C ASP A 308 -5.55 -5.86 4.66
N ASN A 309 -6.32 -6.27 3.65
CA ASN A 309 -5.81 -6.97 2.47
C ASN A 309 -5.05 -6.00 1.55
N ALA A 310 -3.83 -5.66 1.97
CA ALA A 310 -3.09 -4.51 1.46
C ALA A 310 -2.27 -4.78 0.17
N THR A 311 -2.39 -5.93 -0.50
CA THR A 311 -1.74 -6.18 -1.82
C THR A 311 -2.76 -6.37 -2.93
N THR A 312 -2.38 -6.08 -4.18
CA THR A 312 -3.13 -6.54 -5.35
C THR A 312 -3.23 -8.07 -5.33
N PRO A 313 -4.40 -8.69 -5.59
CA PRO A 313 -4.50 -10.14 -5.74
C PRO A 313 -3.72 -10.58 -6.99
N MET A 314 -3.17 -11.79 -6.99
CA MET A 314 -2.28 -12.28 -8.05
C MET A 314 -2.91 -13.49 -8.72
N LEU A 315 -3.14 -13.39 -10.03
CA LEU A 315 -3.79 -14.44 -10.81
C LEU A 315 -2.72 -15.32 -11.47
N LEU A 316 -2.68 -16.61 -11.11
CA LEU A 316 -1.78 -17.59 -11.73
C LEU A 316 -2.44 -18.95 -11.93
N THR A 317 -1.72 -19.88 -12.55
CA THR A 317 -2.11 -21.28 -12.70
C THR A 317 -1.06 -22.16 -12.02
N VAL A 318 -1.50 -23.15 -11.25
CA VAL A 318 -0.62 -24.06 -10.50
C VAL A 318 -0.95 -25.53 -10.77
N ARG A 319 0.03 -26.40 -10.57
CA ARG A 319 -0.12 -27.85 -10.57
C ARG A 319 -0.31 -28.36 -9.14
N HIS A 320 -1.55 -28.49 -8.70
CA HIS A 320 -1.88 -28.91 -7.34
C HIS A 320 -2.53 -30.31 -7.34
N ASN A 321 -1.98 -31.25 -6.55
CA ASN A 321 -2.45 -32.64 -6.46
C ASN A 321 -2.68 -33.31 -7.82
N GLY A 322 -1.73 -33.09 -8.75
CA GLY A 322 -1.77 -33.66 -10.10
C GLY A 322 -2.69 -32.93 -11.09
N ARG A 323 -3.46 -31.93 -10.64
CA ARG A 323 -4.39 -31.14 -11.47
C ARG A 323 -3.82 -29.76 -11.76
N THR A 324 -4.18 -29.20 -12.91
CA THR A 324 -3.95 -27.80 -13.24
C THR A 324 -5.12 -26.98 -12.70
N VAL A 325 -4.83 -25.95 -11.91
CA VAL A 325 -5.84 -25.14 -11.22
C VAL A 325 -5.53 -23.66 -11.43
N ASP A 326 -6.49 -22.89 -11.92
CA ASP A 326 -6.40 -21.43 -11.97
C ASP A 326 -6.72 -20.88 -10.59
N VAL A 327 -5.76 -20.15 -10.02
CA VAL A 327 -5.84 -19.65 -8.64
C VAL A 327 -5.67 -18.14 -8.57
N VAL A 328 -6.20 -17.57 -7.50
CA VAL A 328 -5.91 -16.22 -7.03
C VAL A 328 -5.17 -16.32 -5.70
N ALA A 329 -4.04 -15.63 -5.60
CA ALA A 329 -3.23 -15.55 -4.40
C ALA A 329 -3.26 -14.13 -3.80
N GLN A 330 -3.43 -14.03 -2.49
CA GLN A 330 -3.50 -12.76 -1.75
C GLN A 330 -2.49 -12.76 -0.61
N ALA A 331 -1.53 -11.83 -0.62
CA ALA A 331 -0.71 -11.55 0.56
C ALA A 331 -1.38 -10.47 1.42
N THR A 332 -1.18 -10.54 2.74
CA THR A 332 -1.93 -9.72 3.70
C THR A 332 -1.04 -9.16 4.79
N LYS A 333 -1.51 -8.14 5.52
CA LYS A 333 -0.77 -7.54 6.63
C LYS A 333 -0.49 -8.53 7.77
N VAL A 334 -1.36 -9.53 7.95
CA VAL A 334 -1.13 -10.61 8.95
C VAL A 334 0.08 -11.50 8.63
N GLY A 335 0.66 -11.41 7.43
CA GLY A 335 1.84 -12.20 7.07
C GLY A 335 1.53 -13.57 6.43
N PHE A 336 0.31 -13.78 5.98
CA PHE A 336 -0.12 -14.99 5.28
C PHE A 336 -0.30 -14.76 3.78
N VAL A 337 -0.09 -15.84 3.01
CA VAL A 337 -0.51 -15.95 1.61
C VAL A 337 -1.73 -16.86 1.55
N TRP A 338 -2.84 -16.34 1.06
CA TRP A 338 -4.09 -17.06 0.88
C TRP A 338 -4.23 -17.45 -0.58
N VAL A 339 -4.64 -18.68 -0.88
CA VAL A 339 -4.73 -19.17 -2.26
C VAL A 339 -6.06 -19.87 -2.47
N PHE A 340 -6.82 -19.40 -3.46
CA PHE A 340 -8.15 -19.91 -3.78
C PHE A 340 -8.27 -20.25 -5.26
N GLU A 341 -9.09 -21.24 -5.59
CA GLU A 341 -9.58 -21.45 -6.96
C GLU A 341 -10.33 -20.20 -7.44
N ARG A 342 -9.97 -19.67 -8.62
CA ARG A 342 -10.52 -18.41 -9.14
C ARG A 342 -12.04 -18.41 -9.29
N GLU A 343 -12.61 -19.49 -9.77
CA GLU A 343 -14.04 -19.57 -10.10
C GLU A 343 -14.91 -19.88 -8.88
N THR A 344 -14.38 -20.62 -7.92
CA THR A 344 -15.18 -21.21 -6.83
C THR A 344 -14.89 -20.61 -5.45
N GLY A 345 -13.76 -19.93 -5.28
CA GLY A 345 -13.30 -19.45 -3.98
C GLY A 345 -12.86 -20.56 -3.03
N LYS A 346 -12.77 -21.81 -3.50
CA LYS A 346 -12.32 -22.93 -2.66
C LYS A 346 -10.85 -22.74 -2.30
N PRO A 347 -10.47 -22.83 -1.01
CA PRO A 347 -9.09 -22.68 -0.62
C PRO A 347 -8.28 -23.88 -1.10
N LEU A 348 -7.07 -23.63 -1.60
CA LEU A 348 -6.19 -24.67 -2.13
C LEU A 348 -5.67 -25.60 -1.03
N TRP A 349 -5.49 -25.06 0.18
CA TRP A 349 -5.15 -25.80 1.39
C TRP A 349 -6.15 -25.52 2.51
N PRO A 350 -6.28 -26.42 3.51
CA PRO A 350 -7.17 -26.18 4.64
C PRO A 350 -6.90 -24.85 5.34
N ILE A 351 -7.98 -24.19 5.74
CA ILE A 351 -7.95 -23.01 6.62
C ILE A 351 -8.61 -23.41 7.93
N GLN A 352 -7.95 -23.09 9.05
CA GLN A 352 -8.39 -23.46 10.38
C GLN A 352 -8.91 -22.24 11.13
N GLU A 353 -10.14 -22.32 11.63
CA GLU A 353 -10.65 -21.39 12.64
C GLU A 353 -9.99 -21.67 13.98
N ARG A 354 -9.27 -20.68 14.53
CA ARG A 354 -8.59 -20.79 15.82
C ARG A 354 -9.19 -19.81 16.81
N PRO A 355 -9.47 -20.22 18.07
CA PRO A 355 -9.93 -19.31 19.10
C PRO A 355 -8.96 -18.15 19.32
N VAL A 356 -9.49 -16.94 19.45
CA VAL A 356 -8.72 -15.73 19.78
C VAL A 356 -9.19 -15.12 21.10
N GLN A 357 -8.42 -14.17 21.63
CA GLN A 357 -8.73 -13.59 22.94
C GLN A 357 -9.94 -12.67 22.85
N LYS A 358 -10.77 -12.68 23.90
CA LYS A 358 -11.87 -11.73 24.05
C LYS A 358 -11.34 -10.34 24.40
N SER A 359 -11.96 -9.30 23.83
CA SER A 359 -11.72 -7.92 24.26
C SER A 359 -12.23 -7.72 25.69
N ASN A 360 -11.54 -6.84 26.42
CA ASN A 360 -11.97 -6.33 27.72
C ASN A 360 -12.44 -4.87 27.64
N MET A 361 -12.53 -4.30 26.44
CA MET A 361 -13.02 -2.95 26.24
C MET A 361 -14.55 -2.91 26.39
N PRO A 362 -15.12 -1.82 26.95
CA PRO A 362 -16.57 -1.69 27.10
C PRO A 362 -17.29 -1.85 25.75
N GLY A 363 -18.33 -2.68 25.68
CA GLY A 363 -19.15 -2.87 24.46
C GLY A 363 -18.44 -3.48 23.25
N GLU A 364 -17.14 -3.79 23.35
CA GLU A 364 -16.37 -4.43 22.27
C GLU A 364 -16.56 -5.94 22.28
N GLU A 365 -16.89 -6.50 21.13
CA GLU A 365 -17.16 -7.93 20.96
C GLU A 365 -16.30 -8.51 19.84
N THR A 366 -15.10 -8.98 20.19
CA THR A 366 -14.24 -9.74 19.28
C THR A 366 -14.95 -10.98 18.76
N TRP A 367 -14.75 -11.31 17.48
CA TRP A 367 -15.19 -12.58 16.95
C TRP A 367 -14.51 -13.76 17.66
N PRO A 368 -15.20 -14.89 17.96
CA PRO A 368 -14.63 -15.97 18.78
C PRO A 368 -13.41 -16.66 18.19
N THR A 369 -13.29 -16.68 16.86
CA THR A 369 -12.20 -17.34 16.13
C THR A 369 -11.62 -16.43 15.05
N GLN A 370 -10.46 -16.80 14.51
CA GLN A 370 -9.91 -16.20 13.29
C GLN A 370 -9.40 -17.31 12.36
N PRO A 371 -9.41 -17.08 11.04
CA PRO A 371 -8.92 -18.05 10.07
C PRO A 371 -7.39 -18.06 10.01
N PHE A 372 -6.81 -19.25 9.92
CA PHE A 372 -5.37 -19.47 9.73
C PHE A 372 -5.13 -20.47 8.59
N PRO A 373 -4.53 -20.06 7.47
CA PRO A 373 -4.21 -20.98 6.39
C PRO A 373 -3.11 -21.95 6.85
N THR A 374 -3.24 -23.21 6.46
CA THR A 374 -2.22 -24.22 6.78
C THR A 374 -1.00 -24.14 5.87
N LYS A 375 -1.18 -23.62 4.66
CA LYS A 375 -0.12 -23.34 3.69
C LYS A 375 -0.46 -22.14 2.80
N PRO A 376 0.55 -21.44 2.26
CA PRO A 376 1.96 -21.52 2.65
C PRO A 376 2.22 -21.10 4.10
N VAL A 377 3.38 -21.44 4.66
CA VAL A 377 3.77 -20.97 6.00
C VAL A 377 3.90 -19.43 6.00
N PRO A 378 3.71 -18.73 7.14
CA PRO A 378 3.74 -17.27 7.19
C PRO A 378 5.08 -16.70 6.71
N PHE A 379 5.05 -15.59 5.97
CA PHE A 379 6.27 -14.91 5.49
C PHE A 379 6.78 -13.85 6.45
N ALA A 380 5.90 -13.30 7.29
CA ALA A 380 6.23 -12.27 8.27
C ALA A 380 6.28 -12.83 9.68
N ARG A 381 7.08 -12.21 10.56
CA ARG A 381 7.13 -12.57 11.98
C ARG A 381 5.76 -12.36 12.64
N GLN A 382 5.35 -13.34 13.44
CA GLN A 382 4.02 -13.42 14.06
C GLN A 382 4.02 -13.07 15.56
N ALA A 383 5.17 -12.67 16.11
CA ALA A 383 5.34 -12.36 17.53
C ALA A 383 6.51 -11.41 17.75
N PHE A 384 6.43 -10.63 18.84
CA PHE A 384 7.50 -9.75 19.30
C PHE A 384 7.60 -9.80 20.83
N THR A 385 8.77 -10.14 21.35
CA THR A 385 9.04 -10.30 22.78
C THR A 385 10.37 -9.65 23.16
N VAL A 386 10.71 -9.64 24.46
CA VAL A 386 12.01 -9.14 24.95
C VAL A 386 13.22 -9.85 24.35
N LYS A 387 13.04 -11.08 23.82
CA LYS A 387 14.10 -11.85 23.16
C LYS A 387 14.46 -11.28 21.78
N ASP A 388 13.53 -10.55 21.19
CA ASP A 388 13.63 -10.04 19.83
C ASP A 388 14.14 -8.59 19.79
N LEU A 389 14.50 -8.02 20.95
CA LEU A 389 14.97 -6.64 21.05
C LEU A 389 16.25 -6.42 20.25
N SER A 390 16.22 -5.35 19.45
CA SER A 390 17.32 -4.93 18.59
C SER A 390 18.65 -4.83 19.35
N PRO A 391 19.76 -5.34 18.80
CA PRO A 391 21.08 -5.18 19.41
C PRO A 391 21.58 -3.73 19.32
N PHE A 392 20.91 -2.87 18.55
CA PHE A 392 21.28 -1.46 18.35
C PHE A 392 20.57 -0.50 19.32
N LEU A 393 19.89 -1.03 20.34
CA LEU A 393 19.30 -0.21 21.40
C LEU A 393 20.37 0.21 22.41
N GLU A 394 20.36 1.48 22.76
CA GLU A 394 21.16 1.98 23.88
C GLU A 394 20.76 1.28 25.19
N PRO A 395 21.69 0.97 26.12
CA PRO A 395 21.39 0.16 27.30
C PRO A 395 20.21 0.67 28.15
N ALA A 396 20.13 1.99 28.35
CA ALA A 396 19.06 2.60 29.12
C ALA A 396 17.69 2.48 28.41
N GLU A 397 17.66 2.76 27.10
CA GLU A 397 16.44 2.61 26.29
C GLU A 397 16.02 1.15 26.19
N ARG A 398 16.97 0.22 26.03
CA ARG A 398 16.72 -1.22 26.02
C ARG A 398 15.96 -1.65 27.27
N GLU A 399 16.33 -1.16 28.45
CA GLU A 399 15.64 -1.49 29.71
C GLU A 399 14.23 -0.87 29.78
N ILE A 400 14.05 0.35 29.26
CA ILE A 400 12.72 1.00 29.16
C ILE A 400 11.80 0.17 28.27
N VAL A 401 12.23 -0.15 27.04
CA VAL A 401 11.44 -0.92 26.08
C VAL A 401 11.20 -2.34 26.61
N ARG A 402 12.19 -2.97 27.25
CA ARG A 402 12.03 -4.27 27.89
C ARG A 402 10.92 -4.25 28.94
N LYS A 403 10.91 -3.26 29.85
CA LYS A 403 9.85 -3.11 30.86
C LYS A 403 8.49 -2.88 30.23
N GLN A 404 8.42 -2.06 29.18
CA GLN A 404 7.19 -1.81 28.44
C GLN A 404 6.64 -3.11 27.84
N ILE A 405 7.47 -3.91 27.15
CA ILE A 405 7.07 -5.19 26.56
C ILE A 405 6.60 -6.19 27.62
N LEU A 406 7.26 -6.25 28.77
CA LEU A 406 6.88 -7.16 29.86
C LEU A 406 5.56 -6.76 30.54
N ALA A 407 5.24 -5.46 30.53
CA ALA A 407 3.99 -4.95 31.08
C ALA A 407 2.82 -4.98 30.07
N ALA A 408 3.13 -5.09 28.78
CA ALA A 408 2.14 -5.07 27.70
C ALA A 408 1.39 -6.41 27.58
N ARG A 409 0.16 -6.34 27.07
CA ARG A 409 -0.59 -7.51 26.62
C ARG A 409 0.08 -8.08 25.36
N ASN A 410 0.30 -9.39 25.33
CA ASN A 410 0.97 -10.06 24.21
C ASN A 410 0.47 -11.49 24.06
N GLY A 411 -0.76 -11.62 23.57
CA GLY A 411 -1.45 -12.89 23.35
C GLY A 411 -1.20 -13.54 21.99
N GLY A 412 -0.36 -12.95 21.14
CA GLY A 412 -0.17 -13.32 19.74
C GLY A 412 -0.87 -12.37 18.76
N LEU A 413 -0.91 -12.78 17.48
CA LEU A 413 -1.36 -11.98 16.32
C LEU A 413 -2.67 -11.19 16.53
N PHE A 414 -3.67 -11.81 17.14
CA PHE A 414 -5.01 -11.24 17.37
C PHE A 414 -5.23 -10.90 18.85
N THR A 415 -4.26 -10.25 19.48
CA THR A 415 -4.43 -9.69 20.84
C THR A 415 -5.27 -8.41 20.75
N PRO A 416 -6.47 -8.34 21.35
CA PRO A 416 -7.31 -7.14 21.24
C PRO A 416 -6.63 -5.90 21.85
N PRO A 417 -6.71 -4.72 21.19
CA PRO A 417 -6.29 -3.46 21.79
C PRO A 417 -7.04 -3.18 23.10
N SER A 418 -6.41 -2.45 24.02
CA SER A 418 -6.99 -2.18 25.33
C SER A 418 -6.51 -0.84 25.91
N LEU A 419 -6.99 -0.47 27.11
CA LEU A 419 -6.50 0.69 27.87
C LEU A 419 -5.05 0.54 28.38
N VAL A 420 -4.50 -0.66 28.35
CA VAL A 420 -3.08 -0.93 28.59
C VAL A 420 -2.37 -1.22 27.28
N ASP A 421 -1.07 -0.97 27.25
CA ASP A 421 -0.19 -1.26 26.12
C ASP A 421 -0.41 -2.70 25.62
N THR A 422 -0.66 -2.85 24.32
CA THR A 422 -0.87 -4.13 23.63
C THR A 422 0.12 -4.23 22.47
N ILE A 423 0.88 -5.32 22.44
CA ILE A 423 1.80 -5.62 21.34
C ILE A 423 1.03 -6.16 20.13
N GLU A 424 1.37 -5.62 18.97
CA GLU A 424 0.85 -6.04 17.67
C GLU A 424 2.02 -6.46 16.76
N MET A 425 1.96 -7.68 16.22
CA MET A 425 2.99 -8.23 15.34
C MET A 425 2.41 -9.24 14.33
N PRO A 426 2.52 -8.99 13.01
CA PRO A 426 3.06 -7.78 12.38
C PRO A 426 2.30 -6.52 12.81
N GLY A 427 2.95 -5.36 12.95
CA GLY A 427 2.21 -4.13 13.30
C GLY A 427 1.21 -3.71 12.21
N ASN A 428 0.33 -2.75 12.47
CA ASN A 428 -0.72 -2.24 11.56
C ASN A 428 -0.28 -1.82 10.13
N ASN A 429 1.02 -1.59 9.88
CA ASN A 429 1.56 -1.35 8.54
C ASN A 429 2.35 -2.54 7.96
N GLY A 430 2.45 -3.63 8.72
CA GLY A 430 3.40 -4.73 8.66
C GLY A 430 2.92 -5.89 7.82
N GLY A 431 3.75 -6.94 7.74
CA GLY A 431 3.53 -8.05 6.80
C GLY A 431 3.68 -7.57 5.37
N ALA A 432 2.72 -7.89 4.49
CA ALA A 432 2.69 -7.34 3.14
C ALA A 432 1.82 -6.09 3.10
N ASN A 433 2.30 -5.08 2.37
CA ASN A 433 1.61 -3.82 2.16
C ASN A 433 1.51 -3.55 0.64
N TRP A 434 0.99 -2.39 0.22
CA TRP A 434 0.77 -2.13 -1.21
C TRP A 434 2.03 -2.33 -2.05
N GLY A 435 1.83 -2.93 -3.23
CA GLY A 435 2.93 -3.31 -4.11
C GLY A 435 3.81 -4.45 -3.57
N GLY A 436 3.43 -5.15 -2.50
CA GLY A 436 4.33 -6.07 -1.81
C GLY A 436 4.57 -7.43 -2.45
N ALA A 437 4.00 -7.77 -3.60
CA ALA A 437 4.12 -9.12 -4.15
C ALA A 437 4.24 -9.15 -5.69
N ALA A 438 4.74 -10.25 -6.24
CA ALA A 438 4.76 -10.56 -7.67
C ALA A 438 4.74 -12.07 -7.88
N ILE A 439 4.44 -12.53 -9.10
CA ILE A 439 4.40 -13.95 -9.43
C ILE A 439 5.23 -14.26 -10.69
N ASP A 440 5.66 -15.52 -10.80
CA ASP A 440 5.96 -16.15 -12.07
C ASP A 440 4.75 -17.03 -12.44
N PRO A 441 3.83 -16.55 -13.30
CA PRO A 441 2.62 -17.30 -13.64
C PRO A 441 2.92 -18.58 -14.44
N THR A 442 4.11 -18.69 -15.04
CA THR A 442 4.49 -19.86 -15.85
C THR A 442 5.03 -21.02 -15.01
N SER A 443 5.62 -20.70 -13.85
CA SER A 443 6.20 -21.69 -12.94
C SER A 443 5.36 -21.94 -11.68
N GLY A 444 4.34 -21.12 -11.42
CA GLY A 444 3.55 -21.22 -10.18
C GLY A 444 4.29 -20.66 -8.95
N TYR A 445 5.19 -19.69 -9.12
CA TYR A 445 5.98 -19.13 -8.03
C TYR A 445 5.45 -17.78 -7.58
N PHE A 446 5.52 -17.52 -6.28
CA PHE A 446 5.02 -16.31 -5.65
C PHE A 446 6.14 -15.65 -4.82
N TYR A 447 6.30 -14.35 -4.96
CA TYR A 447 7.33 -13.57 -4.29
C TYR A 447 6.68 -12.46 -3.48
N VAL A 448 7.08 -12.27 -2.22
CA VAL A 448 6.47 -11.29 -1.33
C VAL A 448 7.50 -10.58 -0.46
N VAL A 449 7.34 -9.26 -0.36
CA VAL A 449 8.10 -8.37 0.50
C VAL A 449 7.37 -8.25 1.83
N SER A 450 8.06 -8.60 2.92
CA SER A 450 7.59 -8.45 4.29
C SER A 450 8.13 -7.17 4.93
N LYS A 451 7.34 -6.54 5.78
CA LYS A 451 7.78 -5.57 6.80
C LYS A 451 7.65 -6.22 8.17
N ASP A 452 8.78 -6.54 8.78
CA ASP A 452 8.85 -7.27 10.05
C ASP A 452 9.05 -6.30 11.22
N LEU A 453 8.08 -5.41 11.43
CA LEU A 453 8.13 -4.35 12.43
C LEU A 453 6.91 -4.42 13.39
N PRO A 454 7.12 -4.33 14.72
CA PRO A 454 6.02 -4.35 15.69
C PRO A 454 5.37 -2.98 15.86
N ALA A 455 4.14 -2.97 16.32
CA ALA A 455 3.45 -1.77 16.82
C ALA A 455 3.04 -1.95 18.29
N MET A 456 2.79 -0.83 18.96
CA MET A 456 2.27 -0.79 20.33
C MET A 456 0.94 -0.04 20.31
N LEU A 457 -0.15 -0.77 20.49
CA LEU A 457 -1.50 -0.22 20.55
C LEU A 457 -1.86 0.13 21.99
N LYS A 458 -2.58 1.23 22.17
CA LYS A 458 -3.14 1.62 23.46
C LYS A 458 -4.35 2.51 23.22
N LEU A 459 -5.52 2.05 23.64
CA LEU A 459 -6.76 2.79 23.51
C LEU A 459 -6.83 3.88 24.59
N THR A 460 -7.16 5.09 24.14
CA THR A 460 -7.51 6.23 24.99
C THR A 460 -8.85 6.76 24.53
N LEU A 461 -9.73 7.09 25.48
CA LEU A 461 -11.00 7.74 25.16
C LEU A 461 -10.71 9.16 24.66
N ALA A 462 -11.20 9.50 23.46
CA ALA A 462 -11.06 10.87 22.95
C ALA A 462 -11.81 11.86 23.86
N ALA A 463 -11.16 12.98 24.17
CA ALA A 463 -11.77 14.05 24.96
C ALA A 463 -12.82 14.82 24.13
N GLU A 464 -13.87 15.33 24.79
CA GLU A 464 -14.84 16.21 24.16
C GLU A 464 -14.25 17.62 23.92
N PRO A 465 -14.56 18.30 22.80
CA PRO A 465 -14.13 19.67 22.56
C PRO A 465 -14.61 20.64 23.64
N LEU A 466 -13.71 21.50 24.15
CA LEU A 466 -14.09 22.58 25.08
C LEU A 466 -14.90 23.66 24.34
N LYS A 467 -16.08 24.00 24.89
CA LYS A 467 -17.01 25.00 24.31
C LYS A 467 -16.74 26.45 24.78
N SER A 468 -15.85 26.65 25.75
CA SER A 468 -15.54 27.97 26.33
C SER A 468 -14.03 28.13 26.56
N GLY A 469 -13.56 29.37 26.78
CA GLY A 469 -12.13 29.72 26.92
C GLY A 469 -11.61 30.57 25.77
N THR A 470 -10.32 30.92 25.77
CA THR A 470 -9.68 31.61 24.63
C THR A 470 -9.57 30.67 23.42
N PRO A 471 -9.40 31.19 22.19
CA PRO A 471 -9.16 30.36 21.00
C PRO A 471 -8.03 29.34 21.19
N GLU A 472 -6.93 29.72 21.84
CA GLU A 472 -5.79 28.84 22.10
C GLU A 472 -6.15 27.72 23.08
N VAL A 473 -6.93 28.00 24.12
CA VAL A 473 -7.37 26.97 25.10
C VAL A 473 -8.33 25.97 24.45
N ARG A 474 -9.30 26.45 23.66
CA ARG A 474 -10.21 25.58 22.90
C ARG A 474 -9.45 24.77 21.85
N GLY A 475 -8.50 25.42 21.17
CA GLY A 475 -7.63 24.81 20.18
C GLY A 475 -6.76 23.70 20.76
N ARG A 476 -6.23 23.90 21.97
CA ARG A 476 -5.49 22.85 22.66
C ARG A 476 -6.36 21.65 23.01
N ALA A 477 -7.57 21.86 23.53
CA ALA A 477 -8.48 20.75 23.80
C ALA A 477 -8.85 20.00 22.52
N LEU A 478 -9.07 20.71 21.41
CA LEU A 478 -9.28 20.10 20.10
C LEU A 478 -8.05 19.29 19.63
N PHE A 479 -6.85 19.83 19.83
CA PHE A 479 -5.59 19.14 19.53
C PHE A 479 -5.42 17.88 20.39
N GLU A 480 -5.66 17.97 21.69
CA GLU A 480 -5.61 16.83 22.61
C GLU A 480 -6.60 15.74 22.20
N ALA A 481 -7.83 16.13 21.84
CA ALA A 481 -8.88 15.22 21.41
C ALA A 481 -8.62 14.53 20.06
N ASN A 482 -7.97 15.21 19.11
CA ASN A 482 -7.94 14.78 17.71
C ASN A 482 -6.55 14.52 17.13
N CYS A 483 -5.51 15.15 17.66
CA CYS A 483 -4.19 15.19 17.06
C CYS A 483 -3.09 14.61 17.96
N SER A 484 -3.23 14.73 19.29
CA SER A 484 -2.19 14.37 20.26
C SER A 484 -1.85 12.88 20.28
N LEU A 485 -2.77 12.02 19.85
CA LEU A 485 -2.54 10.58 19.75
C LEU A 485 -1.38 10.25 18.79
N CYS A 486 -1.32 10.98 17.68
CA CYS A 486 -0.25 10.85 16.70
C CYS A 486 0.91 11.79 17.02
N HIS A 487 0.60 13.06 17.29
CA HIS A 487 1.61 14.10 17.42
C HIS A 487 2.17 14.28 18.84
N GLY A 488 1.74 13.48 19.82
CA GLY A 488 2.04 13.69 21.24
C GLY A 488 1.30 14.90 21.80
N SER A 489 1.04 14.92 23.12
CA SER A 489 0.54 16.13 23.80
C SER A 489 1.53 17.29 23.71
N ASP A 490 2.82 16.97 23.65
CA ASP A 490 3.93 17.90 23.48
C ASP A 490 4.21 18.29 22.02
N ARG A 491 3.38 17.82 21.06
CA ARG A 491 3.47 18.10 19.63
C ARG A 491 4.73 17.56 18.93
N ARG A 492 5.57 16.74 19.59
CA ARG A 492 6.82 16.25 18.98
C ARG A 492 6.63 15.18 17.91
N GLY A 493 5.49 14.50 17.90
CA GLY A 493 5.20 13.38 17.01
C GLY A 493 6.07 12.16 17.25
N LYS A 494 6.13 11.28 16.25
CA LYS A 494 7.03 10.12 16.19
C LYS A 494 7.72 10.08 14.83
N PRO A 495 8.67 10.99 14.54
CA PRO A 495 9.37 11.01 13.25
C PRO A 495 10.09 9.67 12.99
N PRO A 496 10.23 9.23 11.72
CA PRO A 496 9.78 9.92 10.50
C PRO A 496 8.31 9.63 10.15
N VAL A 497 7.65 8.75 10.90
CA VAL A 497 6.30 8.26 10.57
C VAL A 497 5.23 9.31 10.85
N ILE A 498 5.37 10.04 11.96
CA ILE A 498 4.48 11.14 12.34
C ILE A 498 5.32 12.40 12.59
N PRO A 499 5.13 13.49 11.83
CA PRO A 499 5.97 14.68 11.93
C PRO A 499 5.76 15.45 13.24
N SER A 500 6.79 16.18 13.66
CA SER A 500 6.70 17.18 14.73
C SER A 500 5.86 18.36 14.29
N LEU A 501 5.01 18.86 15.18
CA LEU A 501 4.27 20.12 15.07
C LEU A 501 4.83 21.21 15.98
N VAL A 502 5.94 20.92 16.68
CA VAL A 502 6.73 21.96 17.36
C VAL A 502 7.26 22.90 16.28
N ASP A 503 6.98 24.19 16.43
CA ASP A 503 7.35 25.23 15.46
C ASP A 503 6.81 24.99 14.02
N VAL A 504 5.57 24.47 13.91
CA VAL A 504 4.93 24.22 12.60
C VAL A 504 4.86 25.48 11.72
N TYR A 505 4.71 26.65 12.33
CA TYR A 505 4.66 27.94 11.64
C TYR A 505 6.03 28.47 11.19
N GLY A 506 7.13 27.85 11.62
CA GLY A 506 8.46 28.12 11.08
C GLY A 506 8.64 27.63 9.64
N HIS A 507 7.77 26.74 9.16
CA HIS A 507 7.92 26.09 7.85
C HIS A 507 6.62 25.89 7.05
N LEU A 508 5.44 26.14 7.61
CA LEU A 508 4.16 26.07 6.90
C LEU A 508 3.33 27.34 7.12
N ALA A 509 2.60 27.76 6.08
CA ALA A 509 1.64 28.87 6.17
C ALA A 509 0.30 28.40 6.76
N ASP A 510 -0.51 29.34 7.26
CA ASP A 510 -1.87 29.08 7.78
C ASP A 510 -2.71 28.27 6.79
N GLU A 511 -2.64 28.61 5.50
CA GLU A 511 -3.41 27.94 4.44
C GLU A 511 -2.97 26.48 4.23
N ASP A 512 -1.68 26.17 4.36
CA ASP A 512 -1.17 24.81 4.21
C ASP A 512 -1.56 23.92 5.39
N ILE A 513 -1.47 24.45 6.62
CA ILE A 513 -1.91 23.75 7.82
C ILE A 513 -3.42 23.49 7.74
N LEU A 514 -4.21 24.49 7.34
CA LEU A 514 -5.65 24.36 7.14
C LEU A 514 -5.97 23.25 6.12
N LYS A 515 -5.31 23.23 4.97
CA LYS A 515 -5.49 22.17 3.95
C LYS A 515 -5.20 20.79 4.53
N VAL A 516 -4.11 20.63 5.28
CA VAL A 516 -3.75 19.35 5.90
C VAL A 516 -4.77 18.92 6.96
N VAL A 517 -5.27 19.83 7.79
CA VAL A 517 -6.32 19.51 8.78
C VAL A 517 -7.62 19.14 8.08
N ARG A 518 -8.02 19.87 7.04
CA ARG A 518 -9.29 19.67 6.33
C ARG A 518 -9.34 18.40 5.50
N TYR A 519 -8.24 18.08 4.81
CA TYR A 519 -8.20 17.01 3.80
C TYR A 519 -7.33 15.83 4.21
N GLY A 520 -6.63 15.92 5.34
CA GLY A 520 -5.63 14.94 5.74
C GLY A 520 -4.38 15.03 4.86
N LYS A 521 -3.38 14.19 5.18
CA LYS A 521 -2.17 14.02 4.38
C LYS A 521 -1.49 12.70 4.71
N GLY A 522 -1.34 11.82 3.71
CA GLY A 522 -0.75 10.51 3.95
C GLY A 522 -1.59 9.70 4.96
N PRO A 523 -1.01 9.22 6.08
CA PRO A 523 -1.76 8.53 7.14
C PRO A 523 -2.54 9.49 8.06
N MET A 524 -2.32 10.80 7.99
CA MET A 524 -3.08 11.77 8.79
C MET A 524 -4.51 11.88 8.24
N PRO A 525 -5.55 11.58 9.04
CA PRO A 525 -6.93 11.66 8.60
C PRO A 525 -7.37 13.12 8.38
N ALA A 526 -8.41 13.28 7.57
CA ALA A 526 -9.10 14.54 7.39
C ALA A 526 -10.04 14.83 8.58
N PHE A 527 -10.01 16.04 9.13
CA PHE A 527 -10.91 16.50 10.19
C PHE A 527 -12.07 17.32 9.63
N ALA A 528 -12.77 16.72 8.65
CA ALA A 528 -13.86 17.35 7.89
C ALA A 528 -14.99 17.94 8.76
N LYS A 529 -15.23 17.29 9.91
CA LYS A 529 -16.33 17.64 10.82
C LYS A 529 -16.05 18.85 11.69
N LEU A 530 -14.79 19.29 11.82
CA LEU A 530 -14.49 20.50 12.58
C LEU A 530 -15.07 21.70 11.85
N GLY A 531 -15.93 22.49 12.47
CA GLY A 531 -16.41 23.75 11.90
C GLY A 531 -15.27 24.76 11.73
N ASP A 532 -15.48 25.80 10.93
CA ASP A 532 -14.48 26.86 10.78
C ASP A 532 -14.03 27.47 12.13
N PRO A 533 -14.91 27.74 13.10
CA PRO A 533 -14.49 28.26 14.41
C PRO A 533 -13.61 27.31 15.22
N GLU A 534 -13.79 25.99 15.04
CA GLU A 534 -12.99 24.97 15.71
C GLU A 534 -11.61 24.88 15.08
N VAL A 535 -11.53 24.91 13.75
CA VAL A 535 -10.24 24.92 13.04
C VAL A 535 -9.48 26.21 13.31
N GLU A 536 -10.13 27.37 13.33
CA GLU A 536 -9.51 28.63 13.74
C GLU A 536 -8.93 28.56 15.16
N SER A 537 -9.66 27.95 16.10
CA SER A 537 -9.18 27.74 17.46
C SER A 537 -7.95 26.82 17.47
N LEU A 538 -7.97 25.71 16.71
CA LEU A 538 -6.82 24.80 16.56
C LEU A 538 -5.58 25.51 15.99
N LEU A 539 -5.74 26.32 14.94
CA LEU A 539 -4.66 27.11 14.35
C LEU A 539 -4.11 28.12 15.36
N ALA A 540 -4.97 28.81 16.11
CA ALA A 540 -4.56 29.73 17.16
C ALA A 540 -3.66 29.05 18.20
N TYR A 541 -4.02 27.83 18.63
CA TYR A 541 -3.18 27.03 19.53
C TYR A 541 -1.84 26.65 18.90
N LEU A 542 -1.83 26.12 17.67
CA LEU A 542 -0.58 25.73 17.00
C LEU A 542 0.37 26.92 16.79
N LYS A 543 -0.17 28.12 16.61
CA LYS A 543 0.56 29.38 16.43
C LYS A 543 1.10 29.94 17.74
N HIS A 544 0.33 29.81 18.83
CA HIS A 544 0.66 30.37 20.14
C HIS A 544 0.42 29.35 21.28
N PRO A 545 1.17 28.24 21.29
CA PRO A 545 0.95 27.15 22.26
C PRO A 545 1.15 27.58 23.71
N ASP A 546 2.07 28.52 23.95
CA ASP A 546 2.40 29.02 25.29
C ASP A 546 1.25 29.83 25.93
N ARG A 547 0.26 30.26 25.12
CA ARG A 547 -0.97 30.93 25.60
C ARG A 547 -2.04 29.95 26.09
N ALA A 548 -1.80 28.65 25.94
CA ALA A 548 -2.63 27.58 26.50
C ALA A 548 -1.74 26.56 27.26
N PRO A 549 -0.98 27.01 28.28
CA PRO A 549 0.02 26.18 28.96
C PRO A 549 -0.63 24.96 29.63
N GLU A 550 0.10 23.85 29.74
CA GLU A 550 -0.33 22.64 30.45
C GLU A 550 -0.95 23.03 31.80
N SER A 551 -2.26 22.86 31.94
CA SER A 551 -2.90 22.97 33.25
C SER A 551 -2.33 21.82 34.07
N GLY A 552 -1.37 22.12 34.95
CA GLY A 552 -0.70 21.12 35.77
C GLY A 552 -1.73 20.23 36.44
N ALA A 553 -1.75 18.94 36.07
CA ALA A 553 -2.45 17.87 36.75
C ALA A 553 -3.88 18.14 37.26
N THR A 554 -4.64 19.09 36.71
CA THR A 554 -6.09 18.95 36.68
C THR A 554 -6.34 17.98 35.56
N ALA A 555 -6.47 16.71 35.94
CA ALA A 555 -7.05 15.68 35.11
C ALA A 555 -8.07 16.34 34.17
N LEU A 556 -7.96 16.07 32.86
CA LEU A 556 -9.17 15.93 32.04
C LEU A 556 -10.19 15.33 32.98
N PRO A 557 -11.41 15.91 33.17
CA PRO A 557 -12.37 15.28 34.04
C PRO A 557 -12.30 13.82 33.67
N GLN A 558 -11.88 12.98 34.63
CA GLN A 558 -12.07 11.57 34.53
C GLN A 558 -13.59 11.52 34.56
N THR A 559 -14.22 11.76 33.41
CA THR A 559 -15.53 11.26 33.14
C THR A 559 -15.28 9.80 33.42
N ASN A 560 -15.77 9.36 34.58
CA ASN A 560 -15.83 7.95 34.89
C ASN A 560 -16.24 7.28 33.56
N PRO A 561 -15.49 6.28 33.06
CA PRO A 561 -15.82 5.59 31.80
C PRO A 561 -17.23 4.98 31.76
N VAL A 562 -18.01 5.19 32.81
CA VAL A 562 -19.22 4.50 33.23
C VAL A 562 -20.50 5.17 32.68
N ALA A 563 -20.43 6.33 32.02
CA ALA A 563 -21.64 7.02 31.53
C ALA A 563 -21.69 7.32 30.02
N VAL A 564 -20.69 6.93 29.23
CA VAL A 564 -20.75 7.07 27.76
C VAL A 564 -21.18 5.73 27.17
N ASP A 565 -22.24 5.75 26.36
CA ASP A 565 -22.67 4.61 25.53
C ASP A 565 -21.47 4.07 24.74
N PRO A 566 -21.03 2.82 24.94
CA PRO A 566 -19.83 2.28 24.30
C PRO A 566 -19.85 2.37 22.77
N ALA A 567 -21.03 2.32 22.14
CA ALA A 567 -21.20 2.45 20.69
C ALA A 567 -20.99 3.89 20.18
N LYS A 568 -20.99 4.87 21.09
CA LYS A 568 -20.71 6.30 20.81
C LYS A 568 -19.38 6.77 21.36
N ALA A 569 -18.72 5.94 22.16
CA ALA A 569 -17.39 6.23 22.69
C ALA A 569 -16.36 6.15 21.56
N HIS A 570 -15.58 7.22 21.38
CA HIS A 570 -14.50 7.25 20.41
C HIS A 570 -13.16 6.92 21.10
N TYR A 571 -12.91 5.63 21.32
CA TYR A 571 -11.59 5.17 21.72
C TYR A 571 -10.64 5.21 20.53
N ARG A 572 -9.42 5.70 20.74
CA ARG A 572 -8.40 5.77 19.68
C ARG A 572 -7.08 5.17 20.15
N SER A 573 -6.33 4.59 19.22
CA SER A 573 -4.96 4.12 19.44
C SER A 573 -3.97 4.82 18.51
N GLY A 574 -2.74 4.98 18.98
CA GLY A 574 -1.63 5.41 18.13
C GLY A 574 -1.45 4.45 16.94
N PHE A 575 -0.94 4.99 15.83
CA PHE A 575 -0.70 4.29 14.58
C PHE A 575 0.79 4.20 14.25
N GLY A 576 1.22 3.12 13.58
CA GLY A 576 2.59 2.94 13.13
C GLY A 576 3.49 2.09 14.03
N PHE A 577 4.71 1.86 13.56
CA PHE A 577 5.67 0.95 14.20
C PHE A 577 6.43 1.55 15.38
N MET A 578 7.00 0.67 16.19
CA MET A 578 7.87 1.01 17.31
C MET A 578 9.31 1.26 16.81
N PHE A 579 9.79 2.49 17.01
CA PHE A 579 11.17 2.89 16.76
C PHE A 579 11.84 3.32 18.07
N ALA A 580 13.13 3.02 18.16
CA ALA A 580 14.02 3.53 19.17
C ALA A 580 14.24 5.04 18.98
N GLN A 581 14.81 5.70 19.99
CA GLN A 581 15.25 7.08 19.87
C GLN A 581 16.11 7.21 18.63
N SER A 582 17.09 6.32 18.40
CA SER A 582 17.98 6.24 17.23
C SER A 582 17.28 6.13 15.85
N GLY A 583 15.96 6.04 15.80
CA GLY A 583 15.19 5.89 14.56
C GLY A 583 15.27 4.48 13.97
N LEU A 584 16.05 3.58 14.57
CA LEU A 584 16.06 2.17 14.22
C LEU A 584 14.86 1.46 14.88
N PRO A 585 14.29 0.42 14.26
CA PRO A 585 13.26 -0.38 14.90
C PRO A 585 13.73 -1.00 16.21
N VAL A 586 12.81 -1.10 17.17
CA VAL A 586 13.09 -1.73 18.47
C VAL A 586 13.29 -3.25 18.39
N ILE A 587 12.86 -3.87 17.29
CA ILE A 587 13.05 -5.29 16.99
C ILE A 587 14.35 -5.53 16.22
N ALA A 588 15.02 -6.66 16.44
CA ALA A 588 16.24 -7.03 15.72
C ALA A 588 15.98 -7.28 14.21
N PRO A 589 16.94 -6.97 13.32
CA PRO A 589 16.84 -7.25 11.88
C PRO A 589 16.76 -8.77 11.58
N PRO A 590 16.37 -9.18 10.34
CA PRO A 590 16.00 -8.31 9.21
C PRO A 590 14.64 -7.63 9.42
N TRP A 591 14.56 -6.34 9.07
CA TRP A 591 13.35 -5.53 9.15
C TRP A 591 12.47 -5.60 7.90
N THR A 592 13.05 -6.09 6.80
CA THR A 592 12.33 -6.39 5.57
C THR A 592 12.98 -7.61 4.94
N THR A 593 12.15 -8.54 4.50
CA THR A 593 12.57 -9.71 3.74
C THR A 593 11.85 -9.80 2.40
N LEU A 594 12.48 -10.43 1.42
CA LEU A 594 11.83 -10.97 0.23
C LEU A 594 11.75 -12.50 0.38
N THR A 595 10.56 -13.04 0.24
CA THR A 595 10.27 -14.47 0.38
C THR A 595 9.75 -15.03 -0.93
N ALA A 596 10.18 -16.24 -1.30
CA ALA A 596 9.64 -16.98 -2.44
C ALA A 596 8.93 -18.26 -1.99
N TYR A 597 7.76 -18.51 -2.58
CA TYR A 597 6.97 -19.73 -2.41
C TYR A 597 6.80 -20.47 -3.74
N ASP A 598 6.74 -21.79 -3.64
CA ASP A 598 6.19 -22.63 -4.70
C ASP A 598 4.70 -22.88 -4.41
N LEU A 599 3.79 -22.28 -5.19
CA LEU A 599 2.35 -22.45 -4.98
C LEU A 599 1.81 -23.75 -5.58
N ASN A 600 2.63 -24.55 -6.28
CA ASN A 600 2.25 -25.91 -6.65
C ASN A 600 2.17 -26.81 -5.40
N THR A 601 3.10 -26.63 -4.44
CA THR A 601 3.21 -27.45 -3.22
C THR A 601 2.87 -26.71 -1.92
N GLY A 602 2.92 -25.37 -1.96
CA GLY A 602 2.73 -24.48 -0.81
C GLY A 602 3.99 -24.32 0.05
N ASP A 603 5.16 -24.70 -0.46
CA ASP A 603 6.42 -24.69 0.30
C ASP A 603 7.19 -23.38 0.11
N MET A 604 7.85 -22.92 1.17
CA MET A 604 8.80 -21.81 1.09
C MET A 604 10.09 -22.28 0.41
N ARG A 605 10.53 -21.55 -0.61
CA ARG A 605 11.75 -21.87 -1.36
C ARG A 605 12.97 -21.20 -0.75
N TRP A 606 12.86 -19.91 -0.47
CA TRP A 606 13.90 -19.10 0.16
C TRP A 606 13.30 -17.84 0.77
N GLN A 607 14.02 -17.26 1.73
CA GLN A 607 13.73 -15.95 2.30
C GLN A 607 15.07 -15.24 2.53
N ILE A 608 15.16 -13.97 2.11
CA ILE A 608 16.37 -13.15 2.26
C ILE A 608 16.01 -11.75 2.79
N PRO A 609 16.92 -11.06 3.50
CA PRO A 609 16.77 -9.63 3.74
C PRO A 609 16.71 -8.84 2.43
N LEU A 610 15.84 -7.83 2.35
CA LEU A 610 15.75 -6.95 1.18
C LEU A 610 16.18 -5.52 1.54
N GLY A 611 17.25 -5.06 0.88
CA GLY A 611 17.86 -3.76 1.14
C GLY A 611 18.72 -3.75 2.40
N GLU A 612 19.29 -2.59 2.70
CA GLU A 612 20.10 -2.34 3.89
C GLU A 612 19.70 -1.03 4.55
N VAL A 613 20.21 -0.81 5.76
CA VAL A 613 20.30 0.51 6.37
C VAL A 613 21.69 1.08 6.07
N PRO A 614 21.82 2.16 5.27
CA PRO A 614 23.11 2.67 4.81
C PRO A 614 24.12 2.95 5.93
N GLU A 615 23.65 3.47 7.07
CA GLU A 615 24.48 3.88 8.19
C GLU A 615 25.04 2.68 8.96
N LEU A 616 24.25 1.62 9.11
CA LEU A 616 24.70 0.35 9.68
C LEU A 616 25.61 -0.38 8.70
N ALA A 617 25.32 -0.32 7.40
CA ALA A 617 26.19 -0.86 6.36
C ALA A 617 27.58 -0.18 6.34
N ALA A 618 27.63 1.14 6.54
CA ALA A 618 28.87 1.89 6.69
C ALA A 618 29.69 1.48 7.92
N GLN A 619 29.03 0.98 8.97
CA GLN A 619 29.67 0.40 10.16
C GLN A 619 30.02 -1.10 10.00
N GLY A 620 29.75 -1.70 8.84
CA GLY A 620 30.06 -3.10 8.54
C GLY A 620 28.95 -4.10 8.87
N TYR A 621 27.81 -3.66 9.41
CA TYR A 621 26.64 -4.52 9.58
C TYR A 621 26.00 -4.82 8.23
N LYS A 622 25.63 -6.08 7.99
CA LYS A 622 24.99 -6.53 6.75
C LYS A 622 23.65 -7.18 7.06
N ASN A 623 22.86 -7.43 6.02
CA ASN A 623 21.64 -8.24 6.12
C ASN A 623 20.56 -7.64 7.06
N THR A 624 20.53 -6.32 7.20
CA THR A 624 19.56 -5.65 8.08
C THR A 624 18.15 -5.60 7.48
N GLY A 625 18.04 -5.71 6.15
CA GLY A 625 16.86 -5.24 5.44
C GLY A 625 16.77 -3.71 5.45
N SER A 626 15.98 -3.16 4.55
CA SER A 626 15.59 -1.75 4.57
C SER A 626 14.58 -1.51 5.69
N GLN A 627 14.55 -0.28 6.22
CA GLN A 627 13.44 0.15 7.07
C GLN A 627 12.27 0.59 6.20
N PHE A 628 11.09 0.06 6.49
CA PHE A 628 9.83 0.51 5.91
C PHE A 628 9.79 0.68 4.37
N PRO A 629 10.34 -0.24 3.57
CA PRO A 629 10.30 -0.07 2.12
C PRO A 629 8.86 -0.24 1.62
N LYS A 630 8.42 0.66 0.73
CA LYS A 630 7.14 0.50 0.02
C LYS A 630 7.43 0.13 -1.43
N VAL A 631 8.26 -0.90 -1.63
CA VAL A 631 8.76 -1.31 -2.94
C VAL A 631 8.08 -2.60 -3.41
N SER A 632 8.01 -2.74 -4.72
CA SER A 632 7.48 -3.91 -5.39
C SER A 632 8.56 -4.71 -6.13
N PRO A 633 8.53 -6.04 -6.06
CA PRO A 633 9.27 -6.87 -6.99
C PRO A 633 8.57 -6.91 -8.36
N VAL A 634 9.35 -7.01 -9.43
CA VAL A 634 8.86 -7.39 -10.77
C VAL A 634 9.67 -8.58 -11.26
N VAL A 635 8.98 -9.62 -11.71
CA VAL A 635 9.59 -10.88 -12.16
C VAL A 635 9.68 -10.89 -13.69
N THR A 636 10.73 -11.47 -14.26
CA THR A 636 10.85 -11.62 -15.73
C THR A 636 11.09 -13.06 -16.16
N ALA A 637 10.71 -13.39 -17.40
CA ALA A 637 11.04 -14.66 -18.05
C ALA A 637 12.56 -14.90 -18.19
N GLY A 638 13.37 -13.84 -18.11
CA GLY A 638 14.82 -13.92 -17.96
C GLY A 638 15.28 -14.56 -16.64
N GLY A 639 14.34 -14.82 -15.73
CA GLY A 639 14.55 -15.45 -14.44
C GLY A 639 15.14 -14.51 -13.39
N LEU A 640 14.74 -13.25 -13.48
CA LEU A 640 15.20 -12.17 -12.63
C LEU A 640 14.03 -11.61 -11.81
N ILE A 641 14.35 -11.05 -10.66
CA ILE A 641 13.48 -10.17 -9.89
C ILE A 641 14.14 -8.79 -9.87
N PHE A 642 13.48 -7.79 -10.44
CA PHE A 642 13.91 -6.39 -10.34
C PHE A 642 13.17 -5.71 -9.19
N THR A 643 13.93 -4.99 -8.35
CA THR A 643 13.36 -4.18 -7.27
C THR A 643 14.38 -3.16 -6.78
N GLY A 644 13.94 -2.23 -5.95
CA GLY A 644 14.78 -1.24 -5.28
C GLY A 644 14.64 -1.31 -3.76
N SER A 645 15.27 -0.39 -3.05
CA SER A 645 14.98 -0.16 -1.63
C SER A 645 15.32 1.29 -1.24
N ARG A 646 15.12 1.64 0.04
CA ARG A 646 15.43 2.99 0.54
C ARG A 646 16.92 3.27 0.74
N ASP A 647 17.78 2.31 0.45
CA ASP A 647 19.24 2.48 0.42
C ASP A 647 19.80 3.01 -0.91
N ARG A 648 18.92 3.58 -1.76
CA ARG A 648 19.28 4.14 -3.08
C ARG A 648 19.91 3.15 -4.04
N LYS A 649 19.67 1.84 -3.84
CA LYS A 649 20.15 0.78 -4.72
C LYS A 649 18.98 0.13 -5.47
N VAL A 650 19.08 0.12 -6.80
CA VAL A 650 18.29 -0.76 -7.68
C VAL A 650 19.01 -2.08 -7.86
N ARG A 651 18.26 -3.16 -8.04
CA ARG A 651 18.80 -4.52 -8.02
C ARG A 651 18.12 -5.43 -9.02
N ALA A 652 18.87 -6.43 -9.46
CA ALA A 652 18.34 -7.64 -10.07
C ALA A 652 18.79 -8.85 -9.24
N LEU A 653 17.83 -9.69 -8.85
CA LEU A 653 18.05 -10.92 -8.08
C LEU A 653 17.71 -12.13 -8.94
N ASP A 654 18.40 -13.25 -8.72
CA ASP A 654 18.02 -14.52 -9.32
C ASP A 654 16.70 -15.02 -8.71
N SER A 655 15.67 -15.21 -9.52
CA SER A 655 14.34 -15.63 -9.04
C SER A 655 14.34 -17.01 -8.35
N ARG A 656 15.32 -17.88 -8.63
CA ARG A 656 15.41 -19.22 -8.04
C ARG A 656 16.09 -19.24 -6.68
N THR A 657 16.97 -18.28 -6.40
CA THR A 657 17.85 -18.34 -5.21
C THR A 657 17.81 -17.09 -4.35
N GLY A 658 17.24 -15.99 -4.83
CA GLY A 658 17.30 -14.68 -4.18
C GLY A 658 18.68 -14.02 -4.24
N LYS A 659 19.69 -14.65 -4.88
CA LYS A 659 21.03 -14.05 -4.98
C LYS A 659 20.98 -12.77 -5.81
N VAL A 660 21.51 -11.67 -5.26
CA VAL A 660 21.71 -10.43 -6.01
C VAL A 660 22.75 -10.67 -7.12
N LEU A 661 22.36 -10.44 -8.37
CA LEU A 661 23.19 -10.60 -9.56
C LEU A 661 23.70 -9.27 -10.12
N TRP A 662 22.97 -8.18 -9.86
CA TRP A 662 23.32 -6.84 -10.30
C TRP A 662 22.79 -5.81 -9.32
N VAL A 663 23.54 -4.72 -9.14
CA VAL A 663 23.19 -3.56 -8.33
C VAL A 663 23.66 -2.30 -9.04
N SER A 664 22.87 -1.24 -9.00
CA SER A 664 23.31 0.13 -9.28
C SER A 664 22.82 1.06 -8.20
N GLU A 665 23.63 2.06 -7.85
CA GLU A 665 23.19 3.19 -7.04
C GLU A 665 22.46 4.21 -7.94
N VAL A 666 21.49 4.89 -7.37
CA VAL A 666 20.71 5.98 -7.97
C VAL A 666 20.69 7.18 -7.01
N ASP A 667 20.34 8.36 -7.50
CA ASP A 667 20.52 9.60 -6.73
C ASP A 667 19.53 9.73 -5.56
N ALA A 668 18.35 9.12 -5.69
CA ALA A 668 17.31 9.06 -4.67
C ALA A 668 16.88 7.63 -4.36
N ALA A 669 16.27 7.44 -3.20
CA ALA A 669 15.76 6.14 -2.80
C ALA A 669 14.53 5.73 -3.62
N MET A 670 14.09 4.49 -3.39
CA MET A 670 12.97 3.93 -4.11
C MET A 670 11.83 3.50 -3.18
N ASP A 671 10.63 3.89 -3.59
CA ASP A 671 9.34 3.29 -3.24
C ASP A 671 8.59 3.09 -4.59
N GLY A 672 7.59 2.22 -4.62
CA GLY A 672 6.85 1.88 -5.83
C GLY A 672 7.43 0.70 -6.61
N MET A 673 6.99 0.60 -7.86
CA MET A 673 7.19 -0.57 -8.71
C MET A 673 7.93 -0.20 -9.99
N PRO A 674 9.01 -0.91 -10.37
CA PRO A 674 9.63 -0.72 -11.67
C PRO A 674 8.71 -1.14 -12.82
N ALA A 675 8.98 -0.64 -14.02
CA ALA A 675 8.32 -1.12 -15.24
C ALA A 675 9.34 -1.79 -16.17
N ILE A 676 8.92 -2.86 -16.83
CA ILE A 676 9.72 -3.62 -17.80
C ILE A 676 9.06 -3.48 -19.16
N TYR A 677 9.81 -3.06 -20.18
CA TYR A 677 9.24 -2.79 -21.50
C TYR A 677 10.27 -2.98 -22.61
N GLU A 678 9.79 -3.07 -23.85
CA GLU A 678 10.62 -3.15 -25.04
C GLU A 678 10.29 -2.00 -26.00
N VAL A 679 11.32 -1.35 -26.55
CA VAL A 679 11.19 -0.40 -27.66
C VAL A 679 12.27 -0.73 -28.69
N ASP A 680 11.87 -0.79 -29.96
CA ASP A 680 12.75 -1.09 -31.10
C ASP A 680 13.59 -2.38 -30.91
N GLY A 681 13.02 -3.39 -30.25
CA GLY A 681 13.69 -4.66 -29.96
C GLY A 681 14.74 -4.60 -28.86
N ARG A 682 14.77 -3.54 -28.04
CA ARG A 682 15.63 -3.39 -26.87
C ARG A 682 14.79 -3.39 -25.60
N GLU A 683 15.13 -4.29 -24.68
CA GLU A 683 14.46 -4.42 -23.37
C GLU A 683 15.05 -3.41 -22.37
N TYR A 684 14.17 -2.78 -21.60
CA TYR A 684 14.49 -1.79 -20.59
C TYR A 684 13.81 -2.14 -19.27
N VAL A 685 14.47 -1.76 -18.17
CA VAL A 685 13.86 -1.65 -16.84
C VAL A 685 13.95 -0.19 -16.40
N VAL A 686 12.83 0.40 -15.98
CA VAL A 686 12.78 1.77 -15.46
C VAL A 686 12.34 1.80 -14.01
N PHE A 687 13.00 2.65 -13.22
CA PHE A 687 12.80 2.83 -11.79
C PHE A 687 12.40 4.28 -11.50
N CYS A 688 11.37 4.48 -10.65
CA CYS A 688 11.04 5.78 -10.07
C CYS A 688 11.91 6.02 -8.82
N ALA A 689 13.06 6.65 -8.99
CA ALA A 689 13.96 7.02 -7.91
C ALA A 689 13.56 8.41 -7.38
N ALA A 690 12.53 8.44 -6.54
CA ALA A 690 11.99 9.68 -5.98
C ALA A 690 11.57 9.51 -4.51
N ALA A 691 12.03 8.47 -3.82
CA ALA A 691 11.79 8.34 -2.38
C ALA A 691 12.97 8.90 -1.57
N ARG A 692 12.73 9.13 -0.28
CA ARG A 692 13.77 9.53 0.66
C ARG A 692 14.59 8.33 1.09
N SER A 693 15.90 8.48 1.10
CA SER A 693 16.78 7.57 1.82
C SER A 693 16.82 8.03 3.27
N THR A 694 16.47 7.19 4.24
CA THR A 694 16.55 7.60 5.65
C THR A 694 17.02 6.47 6.54
N THR A 695 17.98 6.75 7.43
CA THR A 695 17.81 6.51 8.88
C THR A 695 18.00 7.74 9.77
N TYR A 696 18.33 8.92 9.23
CA TYR A 696 18.41 10.15 10.03
C TYR A 696 17.03 10.71 10.44
N THR A 697 16.54 10.25 11.59
CA THR A 697 15.77 11.10 12.52
C THR A 697 16.68 11.89 13.47
N HIS A 698 17.99 11.68 13.39
CA HIS A 698 18.98 12.17 14.34
C HIS A 698 19.75 13.36 13.81
N SER A 699 19.19 14.55 14.03
CA SER A 699 20.07 15.70 14.26
C SER A 699 19.61 16.60 15.42
N VAL A 700 18.35 16.58 15.86
CA VAL A 700 17.88 17.37 17.02
C VAL A 700 16.58 16.79 17.60
N PRO A 701 16.41 16.67 18.93
CA PRO A 701 15.09 16.45 19.54
C PRO A 701 14.12 17.56 19.13
N GLY A 702 13.05 17.21 18.40
CA GLY A 702 12.00 18.14 17.98
C GLY A 702 12.05 18.62 16.52
N HIS A 703 12.87 18.03 15.65
CA HIS A 703 12.81 18.30 14.20
C HIS A 703 12.31 17.07 13.40
N PRO A 704 11.44 17.26 12.39
CA PRO A 704 10.94 16.18 11.55
C PRO A 704 12.08 15.53 10.75
N ALA A 705 11.85 14.30 10.24
CA ALA A 705 12.73 13.58 9.34
C ALA A 705 13.43 14.53 8.35
N SER A 706 14.77 14.43 8.20
CA SER A 706 15.58 15.40 7.45
C SER A 706 14.86 15.88 6.19
N GLN A 707 14.59 17.19 6.12
CA GLN A 707 13.85 17.84 5.03
C GLN A 707 14.75 18.12 3.81
N TYR A 708 15.73 17.27 3.50
CA TYR A 708 16.51 17.49 2.28
C TYR A 708 15.57 17.40 1.06
N PRO A 709 15.63 18.39 0.15
CA PRO A 709 15.07 18.30 -1.19
C PRO A 709 15.29 16.92 -1.82
N ILE A 710 14.22 16.27 -2.28
CA ILE A 710 14.34 15.03 -3.05
C ILE A 710 14.37 15.40 -4.53
N HIS A 711 15.55 15.52 -5.13
CA HIS A 711 15.60 15.60 -6.58
C HIS A 711 15.33 14.20 -7.16
N GLY A 712 14.07 13.96 -7.50
CA GLY A 712 13.61 12.69 -8.04
C GLY A 712 13.96 12.51 -9.51
N ALA A 713 14.05 11.26 -9.95
CA ALA A 713 14.22 10.93 -11.36
C ALA A 713 13.61 9.57 -11.72
N TYR A 714 13.22 9.41 -12.98
CA TYR A 714 13.04 8.11 -13.60
C TYR A 714 14.37 7.69 -14.23
N VAL A 715 14.87 6.52 -13.85
CA VAL A 715 16.16 5.99 -14.30
C VAL A 715 15.94 4.67 -15.01
N ALA A 716 16.27 4.62 -16.30
CA ALA A 716 16.15 3.41 -17.11
C ALA A 716 17.50 2.74 -17.32
N PHE A 717 17.49 1.40 -17.30
CA PHE A 717 18.65 0.55 -17.57
C PHE A 717 18.32 -0.42 -18.69
N ALA A 718 19.32 -0.70 -19.52
CA ALA A 718 19.23 -1.68 -20.60
C ALA A 718 20.60 -2.26 -20.91
N LEU A 719 20.65 -3.35 -21.68
CA LEU A 719 21.91 -3.85 -22.21
C LEU A 719 22.52 -2.81 -23.18
N PRO A 720 23.86 -2.80 -23.35
CA PRO A 720 24.52 -1.96 -24.34
C PRO A 720 23.98 -2.25 -25.75
N MET A 721 23.87 -1.21 -26.57
CA MET A 721 23.53 -1.41 -27.98
C MET A 721 24.67 -2.15 -28.69
N SER A 722 24.34 -3.14 -29.53
CA SER A 722 25.32 -3.77 -30.40
C SER A 722 25.95 -2.71 -31.31
N PRO A 723 27.27 -2.74 -31.55
CA PRO A 723 27.91 -1.83 -32.51
C PRO A 723 27.23 -1.96 -33.87
N GLY A 724 26.58 -0.89 -34.37
CA GLY A 724 25.89 -0.87 -35.66
C GLY A 724 24.39 -0.55 -35.65
N LYS A 725 23.76 -0.31 -34.49
CA LYS A 725 22.37 0.14 -34.36
C LYS A 725 22.25 1.52 -33.65
N GLN A 726 23.23 2.40 -33.82
CA GLN A 726 23.18 3.77 -33.27
C GLN A 726 22.26 4.67 -34.08
#